data_AF-A0A6A5BLN9-F1
#
_entry.id   AF-A0A6A5BLN9-F1
#
_cell.length_a   1.000
_cell.length_b   1.000
_cell.length_c   1.000
_cell.angle_alpha   90.00
_cell.angle_beta   90.00
_cell.angle_gamma   90.00
#
_symmetry.space_group_name_H-M   'P 1'
#
loop_
_entity.id
_entity.type
_entity.pdbx_description
1 polymer ?
#
loop_
_entity_poly.entity_id
_entity_poly.type
_entity_poly.pdbx_seq_one_letter_code
_entity_poly.pdbx_strand_id
1 'polypeptide(L)'
;MSSSHCFFHINNIQATASHPFQIKVDSNVIFSSTEDIEKKTIEHEIPIPKFASVHNVYINILSPMNHLDELERYNLTHKGTHFIIDPTRKSNQVRQCLDEQGTTGTTGVPTGSPSISTTKKTSNTSTSSILGVKPQGTSTSSSTSPVHSPRRSSNMMQSSSASPNKSTTANTSTATTNTTSTTTTSNIRVPVQVSNSNSLSSENRGEIIRESVFDQVDDSETQLTFWLYGVVGSDRYPLRILVDGLCVLRCEHDLESGKVHVKVKEPKFSPEHKVNLSVDMPLVTGVSNQRRIFNEKRFNLSTGGKVFLIDFRNANQQSDEKSDTTATAHVIQVASEKQLEGYPEPALYDPSQHTPATSQTVPPPVTFSMEPFQIDEYQVDASKLSDEQREKLLKVQSLQDRGILTQQEADFERKTIIGDKLFSFPKKVVNKNSENSSASTCNTAEHSATCLNPLVASPRNSTTLSSPRNNSTSSSSDSSNTSNSTNQSSPRHNSSDNNGSSNSVARTSPRPSGNSSTAECIEMKLFLCNIKASESAPFKLIYKPENAVMISLDEDVPPEKIICVKGDIPVNPNGDTLAPLIIDMPKVGVQLDHTLNLSNGGRFAMIGVANNETGKVVCKQQKTEEFESILEETVKEEPSKIFVHFSGIQASPEQPFVVYINDKQAYKREESLKKRQKGTINGDIPRNKRINSSKDENHVVSIRVEAPMTSPKPKIVAVDLTNKGPHVFIFCNQDTNELIVKQSHNENAKEEEMTICEDYDAAATKSSSSSSPSTNSTTTKQQKRLTEEDIEYLKKLLDLKNAGVLSEEEYEKKKSEVLF
;
A
#
# COMPACT_ATOMS: atom_id res chain seq x y z
N MET A 1 38.51 -23.76 0.63
CA MET A 1 38.61 -22.40 1.18
C MET A 1 39.65 -21.63 0.38
N SER A 2 39.29 -20.47 -0.14
CA SER A 2 40.24 -19.41 -0.48
C SER A 2 40.41 -18.55 0.76
N SER A 3 41.31 -17.59 0.74
CA SER A 3 41.45 -16.59 1.80
C SER A 3 41.59 -15.21 1.19
N SER A 4 41.25 -14.18 1.96
CA SER A 4 41.60 -12.80 1.60
C SER A 4 42.43 -12.17 2.70
N HIS A 5 43.46 -11.46 2.28
CA HIS A 5 44.31 -10.66 3.16
C HIS A 5 43.61 -9.34 3.44
N CYS A 6 43.26 -9.12 4.71
CA CYS A 6 42.69 -7.88 5.19
C CYS A 6 43.74 -7.06 5.94
N PHE A 7 43.76 -5.75 5.69
CA PHE A 7 44.72 -4.81 6.28
C PHE A 7 43.98 -3.80 7.16
N PHE A 8 44.37 -3.72 8.44
CA PHE A 8 43.78 -2.81 9.43
C PHE A 8 44.79 -1.71 9.77
N HIS A 9 44.54 -0.49 9.28
CA HIS A 9 45.32 0.71 9.53
C HIS A 9 44.74 1.48 10.72
N ILE A 10 45.31 1.27 11.89
CA ILE A 10 44.88 1.80 13.17
C ILE A 10 45.65 3.08 13.48
N ASN A 11 44.95 4.16 13.80
CA ASN A 11 45.55 5.45 14.17
C ASN A 11 44.87 6.02 15.41
N ASN A 12 45.64 6.68 16.28
CA ASN A 12 45.16 7.48 17.42
C ASN A 12 44.18 6.74 18.36
N ILE A 13 44.42 5.46 18.64
CA ILE A 13 43.61 4.67 19.56
C ILE A 13 44.19 4.79 20.97
N GLN A 14 43.32 5.03 21.96
CA GLN A 14 43.67 4.94 23.37
C GLN A 14 43.25 3.58 23.91
N ALA A 15 44.10 2.92 24.69
CA ALA A 15 43.79 1.63 25.29
C ALA A 15 44.47 1.47 26.65
N THR A 16 43.83 0.71 27.52
CA THR A 16 44.39 0.37 28.84
C THR A 16 44.16 -1.10 29.15
N ALA A 17 44.82 -1.63 30.19
CA ALA A 17 44.60 -3.02 30.61
C ALA A 17 43.14 -3.34 31.00
N SER A 18 42.40 -2.36 31.56
CA SER A 18 40.99 -2.52 31.91
C SER A 18 40.03 -2.30 30.74
N HIS A 19 40.49 -1.59 29.69
CA HIS A 19 39.71 -1.25 28.51
C HIS A 19 40.57 -1.47 27.25
N PRO A 20 40.82 -2.74 26.86
CA PRO A 20 41.66 -3.03 25.71
C PRO A 20 40.98 -2.65 24.41
N PHE A 21 41.76 -2.20 23.43
CA PHE A 21 41.34 -2.13 22.04
C PHE A 21 41.30 -3.56 21.47
N GLN A 22 40.23 -3.93 20.76
CA GLN A 22 40.08 -5.25 20.14
C GLN A 22 39.49 -5.14 18.74
N ILE A 23 40.01 -5.96 17.82
CA ILE A 23 39.42 -6.23 16.52
C ILE A 23 39.03 -7.71 16.51
N LYS A 24 37.77 -8.00 16.24
CA LYS A 24 37.25 -9.37 16.12
C LYS A 24 36.69 -9.61 14.73
N VAL A 25 36.93 -10.80 14.19
CA VAL A 25 36.34 -11.29 12.94
C VAL A 25 35.55 -12.55 13.27
N ASP A 26 34.26 -12.57 12.96
CA ASP A 26 33.35 -13.68 13.28
C ASP A 26 33.50 -14.17 14.74
N SER A 27 33.48 -13.21 15.67
CA SER A 27 33.66 -13.41 17.12
C SER A 27 35.08 -13.79 17.60
N ASN A 28 36.02 -14.10 16.70
CA ASN A 28 37.41 -14.39 17.07
C ASN A 28 38.23 -13.10 17.20
N VAL A 29 38.94 -12.91 18.32
CA VAL A 29 39.84 -11.76 18.50
C VAL A 29 41.07 -11.94 17.62
N ILE A 30 41.19 -11.13 16.58
CA ILE A 30 42.33 -11.17 15.64
C ILE A 30 43.43 -10.18 16.05
N PHE A 31 43.08 -9.16 16.82
CA PHE A 31 44.02 -8.22 17.41
C PHE A 31 43.50 -7.68 18.73
N SER A 32 44.40 -7.49 19.69
CA SER A 32 44.13 -6.73 20.91
C SER A 32 45.35 -5.92 21.35
N SER A 33 45.10 -4.73 21.90
CA SER A 33 46.12 -3.89 22.53
C SER A 33 45.62 -3.37 23.87
N THR A 34 46.50 -3.39 24.87
CA THR A 34 46.29 -2.76 26.18
C THR A 34 47.05 -1.44 26.31
N GLU A 35 47.73 -1.00 25.25
CA GLU A 35 48.54 0.21 25.17
C GLU A 35 48.01 1.11 24.05
N ASP A 36 48.18 2.41 24.21
CA ASP A 36 47.85 3.43 23.22
C ASP A 36 48.57 3.16 21.88
N ILE A 37 47.87 3.37 20.77
CA ILE A 37 48.36 3.15 19.42
C ILE A 37 48.29 4.48 18.66
N GLU A 38 49.44 5.09 18.40
CA GLU A 38 49.52 6.28 17.55
C GLU A 38 49.27 5.91 16.08
N LYS A 39 49.98 4.89 15.57
CA LYS A 39 49.81 4.35 14.21
C LYS A 39 50.30 2.90 14.13
N LYS A 40 49.47 1.99 13.58
CA LYS A 40 49.81 0.58 13.38
C LYS A 40 49.04 -0.01 12.19
N THR A 41 49.70 -0.81 11.35
CA THR A 41 49.03 -1.63 10.34
C THR A 41 49.10 -3.09 10.75
N ILE A 42 47.99 -3.82 10.60
CA ILE A 42 47.90 -5.24 10.91
C ILE A 42 47.33 -5.98 9.70
N GLU A 43 47.94 -7.09 9.35
CA GLU A 43 47.46 -7.97 8.30
C GLU A 43 46.83 -9.21 8.94
N HIS A 44 45.64 -9.61 8.46
CA HIS A 44 44.97 -10.82 8.89
C HIS A 44 44.33 -11.54 7.70
N GLU A 45 44.53 -12.84 7.63
CA GLU A 45 44.00 -13.71 6.59
C GLU A 45 42.62 -14.23 7.00
N ILE A 46 41.57 -13.81 6.28
CA ILE A 46 40.19 -14.25 6.56
C ILE A 46 39.84 -15.41 5.62
N PRO A 47 39.43 -16.58 6.14
CA PRO A 47 39.03 -17.72 5.33
C PRO A 47 37.70 -17.43 4.61
N ILE A 48 37.66 -17.72 3.32
CA ILE A 48 36.56 -17.38 2.43
C ILE A 48 36.07 -18.63 1.66
N PRO A 49 34.74 -18.83 1.53
CA PRO A 49 34.19 -19.88 0.67
C PRO A 49 34.55 -19.65 -0.80
N LYS A 50 35.11 -20.65 -1.49
CA LYS A 50 35.58 -20.54 -2.88
C LYS A 50 34.47 -20.23 -3.92
N PHE A 51 33.20 -20.35 -3.53
CA PHE A 51 32.05 -20.34 -4.46
C PHE A 51 31.10 -19.14 -4.25
N ALA A 52 31.42 -18.23 -3.34
CA ALA A 52 30.60 -17.04 -3.15
C ALA A 52 31.00 -15.94 -4.16
N SER A 53 30.03 -15.39 -4.89
CA SER A 53 30.27 -14.23 -5.75
C SER A 53 30.47 -12.93 -4.97
N VAL A 54 30.05 -12.91 -3.70
CA VAL A 54 30.19 -11.79 -2.78
C VAL A 54 30.62 -12.31 -1.41
N HIS A 55 31.74 -11.79 -0.92
CA HIS A 55 32.31 -12.16 0.38
C HIS A 55 31.99 -11.11 1.43
N ASN A 56 31.09 -11.45 2.33
CA ASN A 56 30.71 -10.60 3.44
C ASN A 56 31.22 -11.17 4.77
N VAL A 57 31.83 -10.33 5.59
CA VAL A 57 32.43 -10.73 6.88
C VAL A 57 31.95 -9.79 7.98
N TYR A 58 31.69 -10.34 9.16
CA TYR A 58 31.37 -9.53 10.34
C TYR A 58 32.65 -9.17 11.09
N ILE A 59 32.90 -7.87 11.24
CA ILE A 59 34.04 -7.35 11.98
C ILE A 59 33.50 -6.50 13.13
N ASN A 60 34.01 -6.76 14.34
CA ASN A 60 33.71 -6.01 15.53
C ASN A 60 34.97 -5.25 15.99
N ILE A 61 34.91 -3.92 16.02
CA ILE A 61 36.01 -3.04 16.43
C ILE A 61 35.60 -2.35 17.73
N LEU A 62 36.28 -2.72 18.81
CA LEU A 62 36.03 -2.25 20.16
C LEU A 62 37.19 -1.37 20.63
N SER A 63 36.94 -0.07 20.82
CA SER A 63 37.82 0.85 21.55
C SER A 63 37.04 1.59 22.63
N PRO A 64 36.88 1.01 23.84
CA PRO A 64 36.02 1.58 24.87
C PRO A 64 36.46 2.99 25.32
N MET A 65 37.78 3.23 25.39
CA MET A 65 38.35 4.52 25.76
C MET A 65 38.07 5.63 24.73
N ASN A 66 37.87 5.25 23.46
CA ASN A 66 37.50 6.17 22.40
C ASN A 66 35.99 6.20 22.13
N HIS A 67 35.19 5.48 22.91
CA HIS A 67 33.75 5.28 22.69
C HIS A 67 33.41 4.71 21.30
N LEU A 68 34.30 3.86 20.76
CA LEU A 68 34.08 3.13 19.51
C LEU A 68 33.65 1.69 19.83
N ASP A 69 32.45 1.32 19.41
CA ASP A 69 31.92 -0.05 19.46
C ASP A 69 31.17 -0.29 18.14
N GLU A 70 31.93 -0.69 17.11
CA GLU A 70 31.42 -0.87 15.76
C GLU A 70 31.38 -2.36 15.40
N LEU A 71 30.17 -2.92 15.38
CA LEU A 71 29.89 -4.24 14.83
C LEU A 71 29.22 -4.08 13.46
N GLU A 72 29.99 -4.28 12.40
CA GLU A 72 29.50 -4.12 11.03
C GLU A 72 29.82 -5.32 10.12
N ARG A 73 28.93 -5.52 9.15
CA ARG A 73 29.13 -6.43 8.02
C ARG A 73 29.82 -5.68 6.87
N TYR A 74 30.99 -6.15 6.46
CA TYR A 74 31.81 -5.56 5.40
C TYR A 74 31.88 -6.47 4.18
N ASN A 75 31.89 -5.86 2.99
CA ASN A 75 31.93 -6.58 1.71
C ASN A 75 33.35 -6.54 1.15
N LEU A 76 34.09 -7.63 1.31
CA LEU A 76 35.49 -7.72 0.90
C LEU A 76 35.66 -7.75 -0.63
N THR A 77 34.60 -8.07 -1.37
CA THR A 77 34.66 -8.21 -2.84
C THR A 77 34.55 -6.87 -3.56
N HIS A 78 33.65 -6.00 -3.11
CA HIS A 78 33.36 -4.74 -3.82
C HIS A 78 33.95 -3.50 -3.15
N LYS A 79 34.13 -3.52 -1.83
CA LYS A 79 34.58 -2.35 -1.06
C LYS A 79 36.06 -2.41 -0.67
N GLY A 80 36.73 -3.52 -0.99
CA GLY A 80 38.16 -3.74 -0.74
C GLY A 80 38.47 -4.42 0.59
N THR A 81 39.74 -4.67 0.82
CA THR A 81 40.23 -5.41 2.00
C THR A 81 40.98 -4.54 3.01
N HIS A 82 41.03 -3.22 2.79
CA HIS A 82 41.67 -2.27 3.70
C HIS A 82 40.64 -1.61 4.63
N PHE A 83 41.00 -1.48 5.90
CA PHE A 83 40.20 -0.87 6.97
C PHE A 83 41.01 0.20 7.66
N ILE A 84 40.54 1.45 7.63
CA ILE A 84 41.18 2.58 8.32
C ILE A 84 40.36 2.85 9.58
N ILE A 85 41.00 2.67 10.75
CA ILE A 85 40.41 2.86 12.08
C ILE A 85 41.06 4.09 12.70
N ASP A 86 40.29 5.15 12.89
CA ASP A 86 40.74 6.43 13.42
C ASP A 86 39.60 7.13 14.18
N PRO A 87 39.53 6.95 15.51
CA PRO A 87 38.42 7.45 16.32
C PRO A 87 38.38 8.98 16.41
N THR A 88 39.48 9.65 16.04
CA THR A 88 39.55 11.12 16.05
C THR A 88 38.73 11.75 14.93
N ARG A 89 38.32 10.96 13.94
CA ARG A 89 37.44 11.41 12.86
C ARG A 89 36.03 11.61 13.40
N LYS A 90 35.47 12.79 13.15
CA LYS A 90 34.10 13.16 13.54
C LYS A 90 33.02 12.30 12.87
N SER A 91 33.33 11.68 11.73
CA SER A 91 32.45 10.74 11.03
C SER A 91 33.28 9.61 10.43
N ASN A 92 32.68 8.41 10.36
CA ASN A 92 33.30 7.20 9.83
C ASN A 92 34.64 6.88 10.51
N GLN A 93 34.56 6.62 11.82
CA GLN A 93 35.72 6.23 12.63
C GLN A 93 36.36 4.94 12.11
N VAL A 94 35.58 4.07 11.47
CA VAL A 94 36.08 2.98 10.63
C VAL A 94 35.68 3.23 9.17
N ARG A 95 36.62 3.02 8.24
CA ARG A 95 36.39 3.15 6.80
C ARG A 95 36.98 1.96 6.05
N GLN A 96 36.16 1.27 5.26
CA GLN A 96 36.61 0.25 4.31
C GLN A 96 37.01 0.89 2.96
N CYS A 97 38.11 0.43 2.37
CA CYS A 97 38.64 0.93 1.10
C CYS A 97 39.41 -0.15 0.30
N LEU A 98 39.68 0.15 -0.97
CA LEU A 98 40.40 -0.74 -1.90
C LEU A 98 41.90 -0.78 -1.67
N ASP A 99 42.47 0.28 -1.09
CA ASP A 99 43.91 0.45 -0.90
C ASP A 99 44.21 1.22 0.41
N GLU A 100 45.49 1.32 0.76
CA GLU A 100 45.96 2.07 1.94
C GLU A 100 45.70 3.58 1.83
N GLN A 101 45.57 4.12 0.61
CA GLN A 101 45.31 5.55 0.38
C GLN A 101 43.85 5.91 0.65
N GLY A 102 42.98 4.92 0.81
CA GLY A 102 41.59 5.12 1.14
C GLY A 102 40.69 5.34 -0.07
N THR A 103 41.07 4.83 -1.24
CA THR A 103 40.29 4.91 -2.46
C THR A 103 39.02 4.08 -2.31
N THR A 104 37.86 4.72 -2.48
CA THR A 104 36.56 4.04 -2.54
C THR A 104 36.19 3.87 -4.01
N GLY A 105 36.15 2.64 -4.50
CA GLY A 105 35.93 2.37 -5.92
C GLY A 105 34.57 2.86 -6.41
N THR A 106 34.55 3.84 -7.30
CA THR A 106 33.49 3.99 -8.31
C THR A 106 33.98 3.30 -9.57
N THR A 107 33.45 2.10 -9.86
CA THR A 107 33.69 1.38 -11.11
C THR A 107 33.04 2.12 -12.27
N GLY A 108 33.74 3.12 -12.82
CA GLY A 108 33.53 3.60 -14.18
C GLY A 108 34.43 2.78 -15.11
N VAL A 109 33.82 2.08 -16.07
CA VAL A 109 34.52 1.36 -17.14
C VAL A 109 35.33 2.37 -17.98
N PRO A 110 36.66 2.24 -18.10
CA PRO A 110 37.45 3.09 -18.98
C PRO A 110 37.55 2.46 -20.37
N THR A 111 36.90 3.06 -21.37
CA THR A 111 37.20 2.82 -22.79
C THR A 111 38.41 3.67 -23.20
N GLY A 112 39.56 3.01 -23.45
CA GLY A 112 40.72 3.61 -24.15
C GLY A 112 40.46 3.72 -25.67
N SER A 113 41.18 4.45 -26.52
CA SER A 113 42.49 5.17 -26.51
C SER A 113 42.56 6.05 -27.82
N PRO A 114 43.66 6.72 -28.26
CA PRO A 114 44.94 7.07 -27.64
C PRO A 114 45.34 8.58 -27.73
N SER A 115 46.51 8.85 -27.14
CA SER A 115 47.28 10.09 -26.93
C SER A 115 47.76 10.89 -28.15
N ILE A 116 47.88 12.23 -28.00
CA ILE A 116 49.03 13.05 -28.47
C ILE A 116 49.33 14.17 -27.45
N SER A 117 50.62 14.49 -27.32
CA SER A 117 51.35 15.18 -26.27
C SER A 117 51.51 16.71 -26.39
N THR A 118 51.73 17.32 -25.21
CA THR A 118 52.61 18.47 -24.86
C THR A 118 52.33 19.89 -25.38
N THR A 119 52.21 20.85 -24.44
CA THR A 119 53.25 21.87 -24.19
C THR A 119 53.07 22.64 -22.87
N LYS A 120 54.21 22.84 -22.19
CA LYS A 120 54.44 23.66 -20.99
C LYS A 120 54.05 25.14 -21.20
N LYS A 121 53.57 25.80 -20.13
CA LYS A 121 54.05 27.15 -19.81
C LYS A 121 53.99 27.47 -18.31
N THR A 122 55.18 27.76 -17.81
CA THR A 122 55.56 28.34 -16.53
C THR A 122 55.17 29.82 -16.43
N SER A 123 54.83 30.29 -15.23
CA SER A 123 55.15 31.66 -14.78
C SER A 123 55.24 31.71 -13.26
N ASN A 124 56.46 31.86 -12.77
CA ASN A 124 56.80 32.35 -11.43
C ASN A 124 57.06 33.87 -11.49
N THR A 125 57.43 34.42 -10.32
CA THR A 125 58.09 35.72 -10.02
C THR A 125 57.13 36.91 -9.77
N SER A 126 57.23 37.72 -8.70
CA SER A 126 58.36 38.03 -7.80
C SER A 126 57.93 38.75 -6.49
N THR A 127 58.73 38.55 -5.41
CA THR A 127 59.30 39.54 -4.44
C THR A 127 58.37 40.46 -3.62
N SER A 128 58.59 40.80 -2.34
CA SER A 128 59.84 41.02 -1.57
C SER A 128 59.61 41.02 -0.03
N SER A 129 60.45 40.26 0.67
CA SER A 129 61.36 40.64 1.78
C SER A 129 61.04 41.75 2.82
N ILE A 130 61.36 41.42 4.09
CA ILE A 130 62.20 42.17 5.08
C ILE A 130 61.55 42.74 6.37
N LEU A 131 62.22 42.37 7.49
CA LEU A 131 62.33 42.96 8.86
C LEU A 131 61.19 42.78 9.87
N GLY A 132 61.54 42.13 10.98
CA GLY A 132 60.79 42.12 12.23
C GLY A 132 61.03 43.37 13.08
N VAL A 133 60.29 43.47 14.19
CA VAL A 133 60.60 44.20 15.44
C VAL A 133 59.46 43.91 16.43
N LYS A 134 59.80 43.50 17.66
CA LYS A 134 58.93 43.51 18.85
C LYS A 134 58.57 44.95 19.21
N PRO A 135 57.41 45.19 19.85
CA PRO A 135 57.53 45.82 21.16
C PRO A 135 56.56 45.28 22.24
N GLN A 136 57.04 45.35 23.47
CA GLN A 136 56.29 45.37 24.72
C GLN A 136 55.53 46.70 24.89
N GLY A 137 54.49 46.69 25.74
CA GLY A 137 53.99 47.87 26.46
C GLY A 137 52.46 47.85 26.57
N THR A 138 51.85 47.43 27.68
CA THR A 138 51.52 48.19 28.91
C THR A 138 50.50 49.31 28.72
N SER A 139 49.32 49.16 29.35
CA SER A 139 48.56 50.18 30.13
C SER A 139 47.11 49.68 30.31
N THR A 140 46.67 49.26 31.52
CA THR A 140 45.91 50.06 32.52
C THR A 140 44.61 50.64 31.95
N SER A 141 43.43 50.47 32.55
CA SER A 141 43.08 50.80 33.94
C SER A 141 41.64 50.38 34.32
N SER A 142 41.43 50.04 35.61
CA SER A 142 40.32 50.41 36.54
C SER A 142 38.85 50.35 36.08
N SER A 143 37.83 49.98 36.84
CA SER A 143 37.52 49.73 38.27
C SER A 143 36.02 49.33 38.27
N THR A 144 35.34 48.71 39.23
CA THR A 144 35.19 48.97 40.67
C THR A 144 34.32 47.84 41.24
N SER A 145 34.69 47.31 42.42
CA SER A 145 33.88 46.47 43.32
C SER A 145 32.74 47.30 43.99
N PRO A 146 31.76 46.72 44.73
CA PRO A 146 32.00 46.14 46.07
C PRO A 146 31.10 44.91 46.47
N VAL A 147 31.65 43.92 47.18
CA VAL A 147 31.45 43.61 48.63
C VAL A 147 30.14 42.90 49.00
N HIS A 148 30.21 41.59 49.32
CA HIS A 148 29.97 41.03 50.67
C HIS A 148 30.01 39.49 50.69
N SER A 149 30.98 38.93 51.42
CA SER A 149 30.90 37.61 52.10
C SER A 149 30.23 37.83 53.49
N PRO A 150 29.85 36.84 54.35
CA PRO A 150 30.58 35.57 54.58
C PRO A 150 29.77 34.35 55.12
N ARG A 151 30.54 33.31 55.50
CA ARG A 151 30.29 32.14 56.40
C ARG A 151 30.07 30.80 55.68
N ARG A 152 30.88 29.73 55.85
CA ARG A 152 31.65 29.09 56.97
C ARG A 152 30.88 27.90 57.55
N SER A 153 31.66 26.83 57.82
CA SER A 153 31.38 25.61 58.60
C SER A 153 30.76 24.46 57.78
N SER A 154 31.04 23.16 57.96
CA SER A 154 31.97 22.32 58.74
C SER A 154 31.39 20.89 58.64
N ASN A 155 32.15 19.88 58.19
CA ASN A 155 32.65 18.72 58.96
C ASN A 155 31.70 17.55 59.27
N MET A 156 32.26 16.34 59.10
CA MET A 156 31.95 15.05 59.79
C MET A 156 30.64 14.35 59.35
N MET A 157 30.52 13.02 59.27
CA MET A 157 31.19 11.86 59.88
C MET A 157 30.84 10.59 59.01
N GLN A 158 31.71 9.57 58.91
CA GLN A 158 31.56 8.17 59.42
C GLN A 158 30.23 7.46 59.07
N SER A 159 30.11 6.17 58.74
CA SER A 159 30.85 4.92 59.04
C SER A 159 30.19 3.81 58.18
N SER A 160 30.91 2.95 57.45
CA SER A 160 31.40 1.60 57.81
C SER A 160 30.37 0.46 57.96
N SER A 161 30.82 -0.72 57.52
CA SER A 161 30.41 -2.12 57.84
C SER A 161 29.35 -2.76 56.94
N ALA A 162 29.39 -4.05 56.60
CA ALA A 162 30.41 -5.10 56.67
C ALA A 162 29.89 -6.32 55.87
N SER A 163 30.82 -7.12 55.33
CA SER A 163 30.58 -8.47 54.81
C SER A 163 30.23 -9.48 55.94
N PRO A 164 29.84 -10.72 55.60
CA PRO A 164 30.83 -11.81 55.74
C PRO A 164 30.75 -12.97 54.69
N ASN A 165 31.93 -13.42 54.21
CA ASN A 165 32.55 -14.77 54.31
C ASN A 165 31.65 -16.02 54.56
N LYS A 166 31.91 -17.27 54.13
CA LYS A 166 33.05 -18.00 53.48
C LYS A 166 32.65 -19.50 53.27
N SER A 167 33.56 -20.24 52.62
CA SER A 167 33.78 -21.73 52.58
C SER A 167 33.11 -22.44 51.40
N THR A 168 33.77 -23.13 50.45
CA THR A 168 34.93 -24.05 50.37
C THR A 168 34.70 -25.43 50.99
N THR A 169 34.56 -26.48 50.18
CA THR A 169 35.21 -27.82 50.36
C THR A 169 35.20 -28.59 49.04
N ALA A 170 36.31 -29.29 48.77
CA ALA A 170 36.59 -30.14 47.63
C ALA A 170 35.88 -31.51 47.68
N ASN A 171 35.85 -32.23 46.54
CA ASN A 171 36.16 -33.66 46.54
C ASN A 171 36.53 -34.21 45.16
N THR A 172 37.38 -35.24 45.24
CA THR A 172 38.25 -35.88 44.26
C THR A 172 37.67 -37.22 43.81
N SER A 173 37.88 -37.66 42.56
CA SER A 173 38.17 -39.07 42.16
C SER A 173 38.43 -39.14 40.63
N THR A 174 39.66 -39.37 40.14
CA THR A 174 40.30 -40.67 39.76
C THR A 174 39.42 -41.55 38.85
N ALA A 175 39.67 -41.58 37.53
CA ALA A 175 40.56 -42.49 36.77
C ALA A 175 39.93 -43.86 36.47
N THR A 176 39.89 -44.27 35.19
CA THR A 176 40.38 -45.57 34.64
C THR A 176 40.18 -45.65 33.11
N THR A 177 41.17 -46.25 32.47
CA THR A 177 41.47 -46.60 31.07
C THR A 177 40.43 -47.43 30.28
N ASN A 178 40.48 -47.30 28.94
CA ASN A 178 40.57 -48.38 27.90
C ASN A 178 40.52 -47.67 26.52
N THR A 179 41.58 -47.55 25.71
CA THR A 179 42.32 -48.57 24.93
C THR A 179 41.42 -49.54 24.15
N THR A 180 41.14 -49.24 22.88
CA THR A 180 41.20 -50.27 21.81
C THR A 180 41.40 -49.60 20.44
N SER A 181 42.63 -49.74 19.95
CA SER A 181 42.99 -49.66 18.54
C SER A 181 42.45 -50.90 17.80
N THR A 182 41.92 -50.73 16.59
CA THR A 182 41.86 -51.81 15.60
C THR A 182 42.41 -51.33 14.27
N THR A 183 43.53 -51.95 13.94
CA THR A 183 44.28 -51.94 12.70
C THR A 183 43.61 -52.90 11.71
N THR A 184 43.46 -52.53 10.44
CA THR A 184 43.54 -53.47 9.29
C THR A 184 43.83 -52.70 8.00
N THR A 185 45.10 -52.49 7.64
CA THR A 185 45.87 -53.21 6.59
C THR A 185 45.14 -53.52 5.28
N SER A 186 45.54 -52.76 4.24
CA SER A 186 46.07 -53.20 2.93
C SER A 186 45.28 -54.18 2.04
N ASN A 187 45.01 -53.78 0.78
CA ASN A 187 45.61 -54.37 -0.45
C ASN A 187 44.94 -53.79 -1.72
N ILE A 188 45.67 -53.14 -2.64
CA ILE A 188 46.42 -53.69 -3.80
C ILE A 188 45.55 -53.89 -5.07
N ARG A 189 46.10 -53.37 -6.20
CA ARG A 189 45.87 -53.67 -7.64
C ARG A 189 44.65 -53.07 -8.34
N VAL A 190 44.66 -52.67 -9.61
CA VAL A 190 45.62 -52.27 -10.69
C VAL A 190 44.69 -51.99 -11.91
N PRO A 191 45.10 -51.20 -12.91
CA PRO A 191 44.21 -50.55 -13.85
C PRO A 191 43.81 -51.47 -15.01
N VAL A 192 42.65 -51.21 -15.62
CA VAL A 192 42.28 -51.76 -16.93
C VAL A 192 42.20 -50.63 -17.94
N GLN A 193 42.80 -50.94 -19.07
CA GLN A 193 43.18 -50.12 -20.21
C GLN A 193 42.24 -50.42 -21.39
N VAL A 194 42.13 -49.46 -22.33
CA VAL A 194 41.86 -49.67 -23.78
C VAL A 194 40.37 -49.97 -24.11
N SER A 195 39.69 -49.26 -25.02
CA SER A 195 40.04 -49.14 -26.45
C SER A 195 39.48 -47.89 -27.17
N ASN A 196 40.37 -47.31 -27.97
CA ASN A 196 40.12 -46.46 -29.13
C ASN A 196 39.27 -47.15 -30.21
N SER A 197 38.51 -46.34 -30.96
CA SER A 197 38.36 -46.53 -32.40
C SER A 197 38.24 -45.18 -33.11
N ASN A 198 39.22 -44.90 -33.98
CA ASN A 198 39.27 -43.80 -34.93
C ASN A 198 38.19 -43.93 -36.01
N SER A 199 37.66 -42.80 -36.49
CA SER A 199 37.44 -42.58 -37.93
C SER A 199 37.54 -41.09 -38.29
N LEU A 200 38.55 -40.78 -39.10
CA LEU A 200 38.78 -39.50 -39.76
C LEU A 200 37.77 -39.26 -40.89
N SER A 201 37.21 -38.05 -40.97
CA SER A 201 37.08 -37.34 -42.25
C SER A 201 36.99 -35.84 -42.04
N SER A 202 37.80 -35.15 -42.83
CA SER A 202 38.06 -33.72 -42.98
C SER A 202 36.84 -32.87 -43.36
N GLU A 203 36.74 -31.64 -42.83
CA GLU A 203 37.01 -30.39 -43.57
C GLU A 203 36.76 -29.13 -42.71
N ASN A 204 37.56 -28.11 -43.00
CA ASN A 204 37.70 -26.85 -42.26
C ASN A 204 36.46 -25.94 -42.34
N ARG A 205 36.03 -25.38 -41.20
CA ARG A 205 35.85 -23.93 -40.99
C ARG A 205 35.64 -23.65 -39.50
N GLY A 206 36.42 -22.72 -38.95
CA GLY A 206 36.48 -22.43 -37.53
C GLY A 206 35.22 -21.75 -37.01
N GLU A 207 34.59 -22.39 -36.03
CA GLU A 207 33.57 -21.81 -35.17
C GLU A 207 33.96 -22.15 -33.72
N ILE A 208 34.15 -21.12 -32.89
CA ILE A 208 34.41 -21.30 -31.45
C ILE A 208 33.05 -21.61 -30.83
N ILE A 209 32.68 -22.89 -30.80
CA ILE A 209 31.57 -23.38 -29.99
C ILE A 209 32.07 -23.42 -28.54
N ARG A 210 31.62 -22.48 -27.71
CA ARG A 210 31.63 -22.67 -26.26
C ARG A 210 30.51 -23.64 -25.93
N GLU A 211 30.82 -24.94 -25.91
CA GLU A 211 29.93 -25.93 -25.30
C GLU A 211 29.76 -25.55 -23.82
N SER A 212 28.55 -25.12 -23.50
CA SER A 212 28.05 -24.97 -22.14
C SER A 212 28.08 -26.35 -21.49
N VAL A 213 28.91 -26.51 -20.45
CA VAL A 213 28.93 -27.71 -19.58
C VAL A 213 27.60 -27.88 -18.80
N PHE A 214 26.59 -27.04 -19.05
CA PHE A 214 25.30 -27.03 -18.36
C PHE A 214 24.10 -27.46 -19.24
N ASP A 215 24.31 -27.83 -20.50
CA ASP A 215 23.19 -28.20 -21.39
C ASP A 215 22.75 -29.67 -21.24
N GLN A 216 23.29 -30.41 -20.26
CA GLN A 216 22.95 -31.82 -19.98
C GLN A 216 22.50 -32.09 -18.53
N VAL A 217 22.01 -31.09 -17.80
CA VAL A 217 21.40 -31.34 -16.48
C VAL A 217 19.88 -31.47 -16.66
N ASP A 218 19.42 -32.72 -16.59
CA ASP A 218 18.01 -33.11 -16.76
C ASP A 218 17.04 -32.19 -16.00
N ASP A 219 16.07 -31.61 -16.70
CA ASP A 219 14.94 -30.89 -16.11
C ASP A 219 14.10 -31.91 -15.31
N SER A 220 14.41 -32.13 -14.03
CA SER A 220 13.61 -33.01 -13.18
C SER A 220 12.22 -32.41 -12.99
N GLU A 221 11.19 -33.20 -13.29
CA GLU A 221 9.78 -32.87 -13.03
C GLU A 221 9.30 -33.62 -11.79
N THR A 222 8.64 -32.89 -10.88
CA THR A 222 7.96 -33.48 -9.73
C THR A 222 6.45 -33.48 -9.97
N GLN A 223 5.82 -34.65 -9.84
CA GLN A 223 4.37 -34.80 -9.91
C GLN A 223 3.74 -34.45 -8.54
N LEU A 224 2.87 -33.45 -8.53
CA LEU A 224 1.98 -33.10 -7.44
C LEU A 224 0.62 -33.77 -7.66
N THR A 225 -0.04 -34.14 -6.57
CA THR A 225 -1.39 -34.72 -6.59
C THR A 225 -2.33 -33.89 -5.74
N PHE A 226 -3.46 -33.48 -6.29
CA PHE A 226 -4.49 -32.70 -5.61
C PHE A 226 -5.77 -33.54 -5.48
N TRP A 227 -6.27 -33.71 -4.27
CA TRP A 227 -7.60 -34.25 -3.98
C TRP A 227 -8.53 -33.07 -3.70
N LEU A 228 -9.54 -32.91 -4.54
CA LEU A 228 -10.48 -31.80 -4.53
C LEU A 228 -11.84 -32.31 -4.06
N TYR A 229 -12.52 -31.58 -3.17
CA TYR A 229 -13.88 -31.89 -2.71
C TYR A 229 -14.75 -30.65 -2.63
N GLY A 230 -15.99 -30.74 -3.12
CA GLY A 230 -16.99 -29.68 -3.04
C GLY A 230 -16.64 -28.44 -3.86
N VAL A 231 -15.96 -28.60 -4.99
CA VAL A 231 -15.62 -27.51 -5.90
C VAL A 231 -16.87 -27.02 -6.58
N VAL A 232 -17.06 -25.70 -6.60
CA VAL A 232 -18.13 -25.05 -7.34
C VAL A 232 -17.50 -24.11 -8.36
N GLY A 233 -17.71 -24.38 -9.65
CA GLY A 233 -16.99 -23.76 -10.76
C GLY A 233 -17.93 -23.37 -11.90
N SER A 234 -17.62 -22.28 -12.59
CA SER A 234 -18.35 -21.84 -13.79
C SER A 234 -17.40 -21.20 -14.79
N ASP A 235 -17.81 -21.06 -16.06
CA ASP A 235 -17.04 -20.34 -17.08
C ASP A 235 -16.65 -18.92 -16.65
N ARG A 236 -17.55 -18.22 -15.95
CA ARG A 236 -17.30 -16.86 -15.44
C ARG A 236 -16.38 -16.85 -14.21
N TYR A 237 -16.40 -17.93 -13.44
CA TYR A 237 -15.70 -18.04 -12.17
C TYR A 237 -15.14 -19.46 -12.00
N PRO A 238 -14.01 -19.79 -12.63
CA PRO A 238 -13.39 -21.09 -12.48
C PRO A 238 -12.68 -21.23 -11.13
N LEU A 239 -12.62 -22.45 -10.60
CA LEU A 239 -11.59 -22.82 -9.61
C LEU A 239 -10.22 -22.75 -10.29
N ARG A 240 -9.25 -22.10 -9.63
CA ARG A 240 -7.86 -22.04 -10.09
C ARG A 240 -6.92 -22.52 -8.99
N ILE A 241 -6.01 -23.44 -9.35
CA ILE A 241 -4.88 -23.81 -8.51
C ILE A 241 -3.63 -23.26 -9.17
N LEU A 242 -2.88 -22.44 -8.43
CA LEU A 242 -1.64 -21.84 -8.88
C LEU A 242 -0.47 -22.39 -8.07
N VAL A 243 0.61 -22.76 -8.75
CA VAL A 243 1.89 -23.16 -8.13
C VAL A 243 2.95 -22.17 -8.58
N ASP A 244 3.56 -21.46 -7.63
CA ASP A 244 4.50 -20.36 -7.86
C ASP A 244 3.94 -19.28 -8.83
N GLY A 245 2.63 -19.01 -8.71
CA GLY A 245 1.90 -18.06 -9.55
C GLY A 245 1.50 -18.60 -10.92
N LEU A 246 1.90 -19.81 -11.30
CA LEU A 246 1.49 -20.45 -12.55
C LEU A 246 0.19 -21.24 -12.33
N CYS A 247 -0.85 -20.93 -13.11
CA CYS A 247 -2.12 -21.66 -13.06
C CYS A 247 -1.93 -23.08 -13.62
N VAL A 248 -1.95 -24.08 -12.75
CA VAL A 248 -1.74 -25.49 -13.09
C VAL A 248 -3.04 -26.28 -13.25
N LEU A 249 -4.14 -25.78 -12.69
CA LEU A 249 -5.48 -26.33 -12.87
C LEU A 249 -6.49 -25.18 -12.98
N ARG A 250 -7.37 -25.28 -13.97
CA ARG A 250 -8.57 -24.45 -14.14
C ARG A 250 -9.78 -25.36 -14.28
N CYS A 251 -10.75 -25.26 -13.38
CA CYS A 251 -11.99 -26.04 -13.42
C CYS A 251 -13.20 -25.12 -13.53
N GLU A 252 -13.94 -25.24 -14.63
CA GLU A 252 -15.08 -24.37 -15.01
C GLU A 252 -16.44 -24.99 -14.69
N HIS A 253 -16.47 -26.11 -13.98
CA HIS A 253 -17.68 -26.80 -13.58
C HIS A 253 -17.58 -27.29 -12.14
N ASP A 254 -18.73 -27.67 -11.60
CA ASP A 254 -18.83 -28.21 -10.26
C ASP A 254 -18.21 -29.62 -10.20
N LEU A 255 -17.42 -29.87 -9.16
CA LEU A 255 -16.87 -31.19 -8.85
C LEU A 255 -17.21 -31.54 -7.40
N GLU A 256 -18.05 -32.56 -7.22
CA GLU A 256 -18.30 -33.12 -5.89
C GLU A 256 -16.99 -33.65 -5.28
N SER A 257 -16.21 -34.37 -6.09
CA SER A 257 -14.84 -34.76 -5.77
C SER A 257 -14.02 -35.00 -7.05
N GLY A 258 -12.70 -34.79 -7.01
CA GLY A 258 -11.81 -35.02 -8.15
C GLY A 258 -10.34 -35.12 -7.76
N LYS A 259 -9.59 -36.00 -8.43
CA LYS A 259 -8.14 -36.19 -8.26
C LYS A 259 -7.40 -35.62 -9.45
N VAL A 260 -6.44 -34.73 -9.24
CA VAL A 260 -5.67 -34.08 -10.31
C VAL A 260 -4.19 -34.33 -10.11
N HIS A 261 -3.50 -34.70 -11.18
CA HIS A 261 -2.04 -34.80 -11.20
C HIS A 261 -1.44 -33.66 -12.03
N VAL A 262 -0.47 -32.96 -11.46
CA VAL A 262 0.23 -31.85 -12.10
C VAL A 262 1.72 -32.11 -12.03
N LYS A 263 2.44 -31.96 -13.14
CA LYS A 263 3.90 -31.96 -13.12
C LYS A 263 4.44 -30.54 -12.97
N VAL A 264 5.34 -30.33 -12.03
CA VAL A 264 5.99 -29.05 -11.75
C VAL A 264 7.49 -29.22 -11.86
N LYS A 265 8.18 -28.30 -12.53
CA LYS A 265 9.64 -28.33 -12.67
C LYS A 265 10.30 -28.08 -11.31
N GLU A 266 11.32 -28.87 -10.97
CA GLU A 266 12.06 -28.64 -9.72
C GLU A 266 12.99 -27.41 -9.85
N PRO A 267 13.11 -26.57 -8.82
CA PRO A 267 14.01 -25.42 -8.84
C PRO A 267 15.46 -25.90 -8.84
N LYS A 268 16.22 -25.48 -9.86
CA LYS A 268 17.58 -25.97 -10.16
C LYS A 268 18.63 -25.79 -9.04
N PHE A 269 18.38 -24.95 -8.02
CA PHE A 269 19.42 -24.51 -7.08
C PHE A 269 18.98 -24.35 -5.62
N SER A 270 17.96 -25.06 -5.16
CA SER A 270 17.56 -25.01 -3.74
C SER A 270 17.66 -26.39 -3.06
N PRO A 271 18.37 -26.53 -1.93
CA PRO A 271 18.37 -27.76 -1.14
C PRO A 271 16.97 -28.09 -0.55
N GLU A 272 16.07 -27.10 -0.53
CA GLU A 272 14.66 -27.27 -0.15
C GLU A 272 13.76 -26.95 -1.34
N HIS A 273 13.01 -27.94 -1.83
CA HIS A 273 12.04 -27.74 -2.90
C HIS A 273 10.78 -27.10 -2.31
N LYS A 274 10.75 -25.76 -2.25
CA LYS A 274 9.61 -24.98 -1.76
C LYS A 274 8.75 -24.48 -2.92
N VAL A 275 7.44 -24.60 -2.80
CA VAL A 275 6.46 -24.05 -3.75
C VAL A 275 5.45 -23.16 -3.01
N ASN A 276 5.01 -22.08 -3.64
CA ASN A 276 3.88 -21.27 -3.20
C ASN A 276 2.62 -21.81 -3.88
N LEU A 277 1.70 -22.38 -3.10
CA LEU A 277 0.42 -22.87 -3.60
C LEU A 277 -0.66 -21.85 -3.29
N SER A 278 -1.37 -21.39 -4.33
CA SER A 278 -2.53 -20.51 -4.19
C SER A 278 -3.77 -21.19 -4.77
N VAL A 279 -4.87 -21.21 -4.00
CA VAL A 279 -6.17 -21.75 -4.42
C VAL A 279 -7.16 -20.61 -4.45
N ASP A 280 -7.76 -20.37 -5.62
CA ASP A 280 -8.76 -19.34 -5.88
C ASP A 280 -10.07 -19.99 -6.33
N MET A 281 -11.12 -19.86 -5.52
CA MET A 281 -12.45 -20.38 -5.82
C MET A 281 -13.53 -19.34 -5.52
N PRO A 282 -14.53 -19.13 -6.41
CA PRO A 282 -15.69 -18.32 -6.08
C PRO A 282 -16.59 -18.98 -5.02
N LEU A 283 -17.17 -18.19 -4.12
CA LEU A 283 -18.31 -18.64 -3.30
C LEU A 283 -19.60 -18.43 -4.08
N VAL A 284 -20.38 -19.49 -4.25
CA VAL A 284 -21.76 -19.38 -4.73
C VAL A 284 -22.64 -18.99 -3.56
N THR A 285 -22.63 -17.71 -3.20
CA THR A 285 -23.68 -17.12 -2.36
C THR A 285 -24.75 -16.57 -3.28
N GLY A 286 -26.01 -16.97 -3.14
CA GLY A 286 -27.15 -16.57 -3.99
C GLY A 286 -27.54 -15.08 -3.98
N VAL A 287 -26.62 -14.18 -3.62
CA VAL A 287 -26.79 -12.74 -3.53
C VAL A 287 -25.68 -12.05 -4.33
N SER A 288 -26.01 -10.96 -5.02
CA SER A 288 -25.24 -10.29 -6.09
C SER A 288 -23.82 -9.78 -5.76
N ASN A 289 -23.26 -10.09 -4.59
CA ASN A 289 -21.90 -9.74 -4.19
C ASN A 289 -21.08 -11.01 -3.95
N GLN A 290 -20.42 -11.49 -5.01
CA GLN A 290 -19.63 -12.73 -4.95
C GLN A 290 -18.32 -12.51 -4.17
N ARG A 291 -18.17 -13.19 -3.03
CA ARG A 291 -16.91 -13.33 -2.31
C ARG A 291 -16.05 -14.41 -3.00
N ARG A 292 -14.73 -14.23 -3.05
CA ARG A 292 -13.77 -15.27 -3.48
C ARG A 292 -13.04 -15.83 -2.26
N ILE A 293 -12.82 -17.14 -2.26
CA ILE A 293 -11.90 -17.79 -1.32
C ILE A 293 -10.51 -17.75 -1.94
N PHE A 294 -9.59 -17.06 -1.28
CA PHE A 294 -8.18 -17.05 -1.64
C PHE A 294 -7.37 -17.66 -0.50
N ASN A 295 -6.67 -18.77 -0.77
CA ASN A 295 -5.76 -19.41 0.18
C ASN A 295 -4.38 -19.50 -0.47
N GLU A 296 -3.42 -18.73 0.03
CA GLU A 296 -2.02 -18.75 -0.40
C GLU A 296 -1.14 -19.22 0.75
N LYS A 297 -0.42 -20.33 0.52
CA LYS A 297 0.51 -20.90 1.51
C LYS A 297 1.77 -21.43 0.83
N ARG A 298 2.89 -21.29 1.52
CA ARG A 298 4.18 -21.82 1.09
C ARG A 298 4.39 -23.22 1.67
N PHE A 299 4.64 -24.20 0.81
CA PHE A 299 4.81 -25.61 1.18
C PHE A 299 6.22 -26.09 0.80
N ASN A 300 6.78 -26.98 1.62
CA ASN A 300 8.07 -27.62 1.35
C ASN A 300 7.80 -29.03 0.83
N LEU A 301 8.02 -29.27 -0.46
CA LEU A 301 7.81 -30.56 -1.12
C LEU A 301 8.84 -31.61 -0.69
N SER A 302 10.03 -31.18 -0.24
CA SER A 302 11.07 -32.09 0.24
C SER A 302 10.71 -32.75 1.57
N THR A 303 9.94 -32.08 2.43
CA THR A 303 9.62 -32.57 3.78
C THR A 303 8.14 -32.86 4.00
N GLY A 304 7.25 -32.13 3.33
CA GLY A 304 5.80 -32.20 3.54
C GLY A 304 5.07 -33.17 2.61
N GLY A 305 5.74 -33.71 1.58
CA GLY A 305 5.14 -34.57 0.56
C GLY A 305 4.64 -33.83 -0.67
N LYS A 306 4.08 -34.61 -1.60
CA LYS A 306 3.64 -34.13 -2.93
C LYS A 306 2.12 -34.26 -3.12
N VAL A 307 1.38 -34.53 -2.05
CA VAL A 307 -0.07 -34.74 -2.07
C VAL A 307 -0.76 -33.62 -1.28
N PHE A 308 -1.78 -33.03 -1.87
CA PHE A 308 -2.56 -31.93 -1.30
C PHE A 308 -4.03 -32.30 -1.26
N LEU A 309 -4.68 -32.12 -0.11
CA LEU A 309 -6.13 -32.16 0.04
C LEU A 309 -6.66 -30.73 0.07
N ILE A 310 -7.64 -30.43 -0.78
CA ILE A 310 -8.35 -29.16 -0.85
C ILE A 310 -9.84 -29.45 -0.68
N ASP A 311 -10.39 -29.15 0.51
CA ASP A 311 -11.78 -29.42 0.84
C ASP A 311 -12.58 -28.11 1.03
N PHE A 312 -13.65 -27.97 0.25
CA PHE A 312 -14.57 -26.84 0.28
C PHE A 312 -15.93 -27.17 0.91
N ARG A 313 -16.19 -28.43 1.31
CA ARG A 313 -17.51 -28.85 1.82
C ARG A 313 -17.91 -28.09 3.09
N ASN A 314 -16.96 -27.86 4.00
CA ASN A 314 -17.21 -27.08 5.22
C ASN A 314 -17.41 -25.59 4.94
N ALA A 315 -16.77 -25.06 3.90
CA ALA A 315 -16.91 -23.66 3.49
C ALA A 315 -18.34 -23.36 3.00
N ASN A 316 -18.98 -24.33 2.35
CA ASN A 316 -20.36 -24.21 1.86
C ASN A 316 -21.42 -24.42 2.95
N GLN A 317 -21.12 -25.16 4.02
CA GLN A 317 -22.06 -25.38 5.14
C GLN A 317 -22.10 -24.20 6.11
N GLN A 318 -21.01 -23.44 6.25
CA GLN A 318 -20.93 -22.30 7.18
C GLN A 318 -21.66 -21.03 6.69
N SER A 319 -22.06 -20.95 5.41
CA SER A 319 -22.74 -19.76 4.88
C SER A 319 -24.22 -19.63 5.26
N ASP A 320 -24.85 -20.71 5.76
CA ASP A 320 -26.29 -20.71 6.08
C ASP A 320 -26.59 -20.31 7.54
N GLU A 321 -25.59 -20.28 8.43
CA GLU A 321 -25.73 -19.81 9.79
C GLU A 321 -25.12 -18.40 9.95
N LYS A 322 -25.81 -17.51 10.68
CA LYS A 322 -25.58 -16.05 10.82
C LYS A 322 -24.19 -15.60 11.36
N SER A 323 -23.15 -16.42 11.32
CA SER A 323 -21.79 -16.05 11.73
C SER A 323 -21.00 -15.43 10.57
N ASP A 324 -20.46 -14.24 10.79
CA ASP A 324 -19.63 -13.45 9.86
C ASP A 324 -18.23 -14.08 9.59
N THR A 325 -18.06 -15.38 9.82
CA THR A 325 -16.79 -16.09 9.60
C THR A 325 -16.52 -16.27 8.11
N THR A 326 -15.36 -15.81 7.66
CA THR A 326 -14.89 -15.97 6.29
C THR A 326 -14.74 -17.45 5.94
N ALA A 327 -15.59 -17.95 5.03
CA ALA A 327 -15.47 -19.28 4.47
C ALA A 327 -14.08 -19.44 3.82
N THR A 328 -13.27 -20.39 4.32
CA THR A 328 -11.90 -20.63 3.85
C THR A 328 -11.76 -22.07 3.35
N ALA A 329 -11.00 -22.26 2.27
CA ALA A 329 -10.66 -23.58 1.75
C ALA A 329 -9.70 -24.27 2.72
N HIS A 330 -9.99 -25.51 3.10
CA HIS A 330 -9.09 -26.27 3.95
C HIS A 330 -8.04 -26.98 3.10
N VAL A 331 -6.82 -26.41 3.07
CA VAL A 331 -5.68 -26.95 2.30
C VAL A 331 -4.71 -27.67 3.24
N ILE A 332 -4.53 -28.97 3.05
CA ILE A 332 -3.62 -29.83 3.82
C ILE A 332 -2.58 -30.44 2.88
N GLN A 333 -1.29 -30.29 3.21
CA GLN A 333 -0.21 -31.04 2.56
C GLN A 333 0.07 -32.32 3.36
N VAL A 334 0.15 -33.47 2.70
CA VAL A 334 0.44 -34.76 3.31
C VAL A 334 1.59 -35.49 2.61
N ALA A 335 2.33 -36.27 3.39
CA ALA A 335 3.51 -37.01 2.92
C ALA A 335 3.16 -38.09 1.89
N SER A 336 1.98 -38.69 2.02
CA SER A 336 1.48 -39.74 1.12
C SER A 336 -0.04 -39.81 1.12
N GLU A 337 -0.64 -40.36 0.06
CA GLU A 337 -2.10 -40.53 -0.06
C GLU A 337 -2.70 -41.37 1.08
N LYS A 338 -1.93 -42.30 1.69
CA LYS A 338 -2.37 -43.11 2.83
C LYS A 338 -2.72 -42.26 4.07
N GLN A 339 -2.18 -41.05 4.19
CA GLN A 339 -2.53 -40.16 5.30
C GLN A 339 -3.90 -39.48 5.14
N LEU A 340 -4.56 -39.70 3.99
CA LEU A 340 -5.93 -39.27 3.74
C LEU A 340 -6.95 -40.39 4.01
N GLU A 341 -6.55 -41.45 4.73
CA GLU A 341 -7.44 -42.50 5.23
C GLU A 341 -8.59 -41.87 6.05
N GLY A 342 -9.78 -41.79 5.44
CA GLY A 342 -10.95 -41.06 5.97
C GLY A 342 -11.66 -40.20 4.92
N TYR A 343 -10.95 -39.84 3.84
CA TYR A 343 -11.52 -39.21 2.65
C TYR A 343 -11.75 -40.28 1.55
N PRO A 344 -12.94 -40.35 0.94
CA PRO A 344 -13.21 -41.34 -0.10
C PRO A 344 -12.43 -41.01 -1.37
N GLU A 345 -11.48 -41.87 -1.77
CA GLU A 345 -10.56 -41.58 -2.89
C GLU A 345 -11.31 -41.04 -4.13
N PRO A 346 -10.99 -39.81 -4.59
CA PRO A 346 -11.70 -39.22 -5.70
C PRO A 346 -11.25 -39.81 -7.03
N ALA A 347 -12.18 -39.90 -7.99
CA ALA A 347 -11.85 -40.32 -9.35
C ALA A 347 -10.86 -39.35 -10.01
N LEU A 348 -10.00 -39.88 -10.88
CA LEU A 348 -9.09 -39.05 -11.67
C LEU A 348 -9.91 -38.09 -12.55
N TYR A 349 -9.67 -36.81 -12.37
CA TYR A 349 -10.34 -35.75 -13.12
C TYR A 349 -9.89 -35.77 -14.57
N ASP A 350 -10.85 -35.94 -15.47
CA ASP A 350 -10.65 -35.93 -16.92
C ASP A 350 -11.42 -34.74 -17.53
N PRO A 351 -10.72 -33.68 -17.97
CA PRO A 351 -11.36 -32.50 -18.56
C PRO A 351 -12.24 -32.82 -19.77
N SER A 352 -11.98 -33.93 -20.47
CA SER A 352 -12.71 -34.30 -21.68
C SER A 352 -14.11 -34.85 -21.41
N GLN A 353 -14.40 -35.29 -20.18
CA GLN A 353 -15.69 -35.89 -19.81
C GLN A 353 -16.76 -34.85 -19.49
N HIS A 354 -16.40 -33.58 -19.37
CA HIS A 354 -17.30 -32.49 -19.02
C HIS A 354 -17.51 -31.56 -20.22
N THR A 355 -18.39 -31.96 -21.15
CA THR A 355 -18.92 -31.04 -22.16
C THR A 355 -19.84 -30.00 -21.51
N PRO A 356 -19.67 -28.69 -21.78
CA PRO A 356 -20.49 -27.65 -21.17
C PRO A 356 -21.97 -27.88 -21.50
N ALA A 357 -22.80 -27.94 -20.46
CA ALA A 357 -24.24 -28.14 -20.61
C ALA A 357 -24.82 -26.96 -21.41
N THR A 358 -25.18 -27.21 -22.66
CA THR A 358 -25.88 -26.23 -23.50
C THR A 358 -27.26 -25.99 -22.87
N SER A 359 -27.44 -24.82 -22.26
CA SER A 359 -28.68 -24.44 -21.58
C SER A 359 -29.84 -24.33 -22.57
N GLN A 360 -30.74 -25.31 -22.51
CA GLN A 360 -32.04 -25.31 -23.18
C GLN A 360 -33.01 -24.34 -22.47
N THR A 361 -33.61 -23.41 -23.21
CA THR A 361 -35.08 -23.22 -23.39
C THR A 361 -35.30 -21.94 -24.23
N VAL A 362 -35.46 -22.08 -25.54
CA VAL A 362 -36.03 -21.05 -26.44
C VAL A 362 -37.14 -21.73 -27.26
N PRO A 363 -38.31 -21.09 -27.52
CA PRO A 363 -39.46 -21.72 -28.18
C PRO A 363 -39.18 -22.09 -29.66
N PRO A 364 -40.06 -22.87 -30.32
CA PRO A 364 -39.70 -23.73 -31.45
C PRO A 364 -39.34 -22.95 -32.73
N PRO A 365 -38.53 -23.56 -33.61
CA PRO A 365 -37.98 -22.89 -34.77
C PRO A 365 -39.03 -22.69 -35.86
N VAL A 366 -39.16 -21.46 -36.34
CA VAL A 366 -39.73 -21.20 -37.66
C VAL A 366 -38.70 -21.66 -38.68
N THR A 367 -39.06 -22.70 -39.43
CA THR A 367 -38.32 -23.22 -40.59
C THR A 367 -37.97 -22.09 -41.55
N PHE A 368 -36.70 -21.75 -41.65
CA PHE A 368 -36.15 -21.03 -42.80
C PHE A 368 -35.14 -21.92 -43.52
N SER A 369 -35.51 -22.21 -44.77
CA SER A 369 -34.72 -22.89 -45.79
C SER A 369 -33.32 -22.28 -45.90
N MET A 370 -32.28 -23.10 -45.72
CA MET A 370 -30.94 -22.73 -46.13
C MET A 370 -30.84 -22.80 -47.65
N GLU A 371 -31.11 -21.67 -48.30
CA GLU A 371 -30.38 -21.33 -49.51
C GLU A 371 -29.15 -20.49 -49.13
N PRO A 372 -28.00 -20.70 -49.77
CA PRO A 372 -26.78 -19.98 -49.47
C PRO A 372 -27.00 -18.47 -49.69
N PHE A 373 -26.82 -17.68 -48.63
CA PHE A 373 -26.70 -16.24 -48.70
C PHE A 373 -25.49 -15.90 -49.59
N GLN A 374 -25.74 -15.59 -50.86
CA GLN A 374 -24.82 -14.76 -51.65
C GLN A 374 -24.92 -13.35 -51.07
N ILE A 375 -23.92 -12.93 -50.31
CA ILE A 375 -23.74 -11.52 -49.99
C ILE A 375 -23.27 -10.86 -51.29
N ASP A 376 -24.18 -10.12 -51.91
CA ASP A 376 -23.87 -9.29 -53.06
C ASP A 376 -22.71 -8.34 -52.70
N GLU A 377 -21.65 -8.47 -53.48
CA GLU A 377 -20.47 -7.63 -53.52
C GLU A 377 -20.86 -6.15 -53.45
N TYR A 378 -20.31 -5.41 -52.48
CA TYR A 378 -20.53 -3.97 -52.36
C TYR A 378 -20.09 -3.27 -53.65
N GLN A 379 -21.03 -2.97 -54.55
CA GLN A 379 -20.76 -2.12 -55.71
C GLN A 379 -20.67 -0.66 -55.26
N VAL A 380 -19.52 -0.30 -54.69
CA VAL A 380 -19.13 1.10 -54.55
C VAL A 380 -18.73 1.57 -55.93
N ASP A 381 -19.46 2.54 -56.48
CA ASP A 381 -19.13 3.17 -57.76
C ASP A 381 -17.77 3.87 -57.64
N ALA A 382 -16.71 3.13 -58.01
CA ALA A 382 -15.33 3.53 -57.80
C ALA A 382 -15.04 4.90 -58.43
N SER A 383 -15.79 5.29 -59.46
CA SER A 383 -15.65 6.58 -60.16
C SER A 383 -15.86 7.79 -59.26
N LYS A 384 -16.56 7.65 -58.12
CA LYS A 384 -16.86 8.75 -57.18
C LYS A 384 -15.93 8.85 -55.99
N LEU A 385 -15.03 7.89 -55.83
CA LEU A 385 -14.02 7.90 -54.77
C LEU A 385 -12.81 8.72 -55.22
N SER A 386 -12.27 9.54 -54.32
CA SER A 386 -10.98 10.17 -54.56
C SER A 386 -9.87 9.10 -54.61
N ASP A 387 -8.76 9.41 -55.29
CA ASP A 387 -7.62 8.48 -55.35
C ASP A 387 -7.11 8.10 -53.96
N GLU A 388 -7.14 9.04 -53.01
CA GLU A 388 -6.79 8.80 -51.61
C GLU A 388 -7.78 7.85 -50.91
N GLN A 389 -9.08 7.95 -51.18
CA GLN A 389 -10.08 7.01 -50.65
C GLN A 389 -9.91 5.61 -51.25
N ARG A 390 -9.60 5.51 -52.55
CA ARG A 390 -9.33 4.22 -53.20
C ARG A 390 -8.10 3.54 -52.62
N GLU A 391 -7.02 4.30 -52.40
CA GLU A 391 -5.80 3.78 -51.77
C GLU A 391 -6.05 3.30 -50.34
N LYS A 392 -6.83 4.06 -49.55
CA LYS A 392 -7.23 3.65 -48.18
C LYS A 392 -8.09 2.40 -48.19
N LEU A 393 -9.03 2.26 -49.12
CA LEU A 393 -9.86 1.05 -49.24
C LEU A 393 -9.05 -0.19 -49.64
N LEU A 394 -8.09 -0.06 -50.57
CA LEU A 394 -7.15 -1.12 -50.92
C LEU A 394 -6.30 -1.54 -49.73
N LYS A 395 -5.89 -0.58 -48.90
CA LYS A 395 -5.11 -0.85 -47.68
C LYS A 395 -5.93 -1.57 -46.62
N VAL A 396 -7.19 -1.17 -46.40
CA VAL A 396 -8.12 -1.88 -45.49
C VAL A 396 -8.37 -3.30 -45.97
N GLN A 397 -8.58 -3.50 -47.28
CA GLN A 397 -8.73 -4.84 -47.87
C GLN A 397 -7.47 -5.69 -47.64
N SER A 398 -6.27 -5.15 -47.89
CA SER A 398 -5.02 -5.88 -47.68
C SER A 398 -4.79 -6.26 -46.21
N LEU A 399 -5.19 -5.43 -45.26
CA LEU A 399 -5.08 -5.73 -43.82
C LEU A 399 -6.08 -6.81 -43.40
N GLN A 400 -7.29 -6.79 -43.98
CA GLN A 400 -8.28 -7.83 -43.77
C GLN A 400 -7.82 -9.19 -44.33
N ASP A 401 -7.31 -9.21 -45.57
CA ASP A 401 -6.81 -10.43 -46.22
C ASP A 401 -5.63 -11.05 -45.47
N ARG A 402 -4.88 -10.23 -44.72
CA ARG A 402 -3.77 -10.67 -43.84
C ARG A 402 -4.21 -11.08 -42.45
N GLY A 403 -5.51 -11.05 -42.15
CA GLY A 403 -6.06 -11.37 -40.83
C GLY A 403 -5.73 -10.36 -39.74
N ILE A 404 -5.26 -9.16 -40.11
CA ILE A 404 -4.91 -8.08 -39.16
C ILE A 404 -6.17 -7.34 -38.72
N LEU A 405 -7.14 -7.17 -39.62
CA LEU A 405 -8.46 -6.65 -39.30
C LEU A 405 -9.48 -7.77 -39.35
N THR A 406 -10.34 -7.84 -38.32
CA THR A 406 -11.54 -8.67 -38.40
C THR A 406 -12.51 -8.10 -39.44
N GLN A 407 -13.43 -8.93 -39.95
CA GLN A 407 -14.45 -8.49 -40.91
C GLN A 407 -15.22 -7.25 -40.41
N GLN A 408 -15.59 -7.21 -39.13
CA GLN A 408 -16.34 -6.10 -38.54
C GLN A 408 -15.55 -4.79 -38.51
N GLU A 409 -14.25 -4.86 -38.17
CA GLU A 409 -13.37 -3.69 -38.15
C GLU A 409 -13.09 -3.19 -39.57
N ALA A 410 -12.85 -4.09 -40.52
CA ALA A 410 -12.68 -3.74 -41.92
C ALA A 410 -13.93 -3.07 -42.50
N ASP A 411 -15.12 -3.54 -42.12
CA ASP A 411 -16.40 -2.95 -42.56
C ASP A 411 -16.65 -1.57 -41.92
N PHE A 412 -16.26 -1.38 -40.66
CA PHE A 412 -16.30 -0.07 -40.00
C PHE A 412 -15.36 0.94 -40.67
N GLU A 413 -14.13 0.54 -40.98
CA GLU A 413 -13.15 1.40 -41.67
C GLU A 413 -13.58 1.72 -43.10
N ARG A 414 -14.07 0.72 -43.86
CA ARG A 414 -14.66 0.96 -45.19
C ARG A 414 -15.80 1.97 -45.12
N LYS A 415 -16.68 1.86 -44.13
CA LYS A 415 -17.78 2.80 -43.90
C LYS A 415 -17.28 4.21 -43.58
N THR A 416 -16.23 4.31 -42.78
CA THR A 416 -15.60 5.60 -42.40
C THR A 416 -14.94 6.28 -43.60
N ILE A 417 -14.23 5.51 -44.46
CA ILE A 417 -13.55 6.02 -45.65
C ILE A 417 -14.54 6.48 -46.72
N ILE A 418 -15.60 5.69 -46.96
CA ILE A 418 -16.62 6.00 -47.98
C ILE A 418 -17.56 7.12 -47.50
N GLY A 419 -17.78 7.23 -46.19
CA GLY A 419 -18.69 8.19 -45.57
C GLY A 419 -20.16 7.77 -45.73
N ASP A 420 -20.98 8.10 -44.74
CA ASP A 420 -22.40 7.68 -44.66
C ASP A 420 -23.27 8.12 -45.85
N LYS A 421 -22.82 9.09 -46.65
CA LYS A 421 -23.59 9.67 -47.76
C LYS A 421 -23.51 8.88 -49.08
N LEU A 422 -22.56 7.94 -49.20
CA LEU A 422 -22.36 7.16 -50.44
C LEU A 422 -22.92 5.73 -50.36
N PHE A 423 -23.43 5.31 -49.19
CA PHE A 423 -24.19 4.07 -49.05
C PHE A 423 -25.65 4.26 -49.48
N SER A 424 -25.92 4.15 -50.78
CA SER A 424 -27.28 3.90 -51.24
C SER A 424 -27.53 2.39 -51.28
N PHE A 425 -28.24 1.85 -50.28
CA PHE A 425 -28.84 0.52 -50.43
C PHE A 425 -29.76 0.54 -51.66
N PRO A 426 -29.75 -0.49 -52.52
CA PRO A 426 -30.70 -0.56 -53.63
C PRO A 426 -32.11 -0.51 -53.06
N LYS A 427 -32.83 0.59 -53.33
CA LYS A 427 -34.24 0.72 -52.97
C LYS A 427 -34.98 -0.38 -53.71
N LYS A 428 -35.44 -1.39 -52.96
CA LYS A 428 -36.39 -2.40 -53.43
C LYS A 428 -37.52 -1.67 -54.15
N VAL A 429 -37.67 -1.93 -55.45
CA VAL A 429 -38.79 -1.45 -56.25
C VAL A 429 -40.05 -2.08 -55.66
N VAL A 430 -40.76 -1.33 -54.81
CA VAL A 430 -42.08 -1.71 -54.32
C VAL A 430 -43.09 -1.19 -55.32
N ASN A 431 -43.71 -2.12 -56.04
CA ASN A 431 -44.88 -1.86 -56.88
C ASN A 431 -45.98 -1.20 -56.04
N LYS A 432 -46.46 -0.05 -56.50
CA LYS A 432 -47.65 0.65 -56.00
C LYS A 432 -48.90 -0.19 -56.25
N ASN A 433 -49.77 -0.31 -55.24
CA ASN A 433 -51.23 -0.22 -55.42
C ASN A 433 -51.92 0.25 -54.12
N SER A 434 -52.89 1.17 -54.31
CA SER A 434 -54.04 1.61 -53.46
C SER A 434 -53.75 2.22 -52.07
N GLU A 435 -53.95 3.54 -51.88
CA GLU A 435 -55.16 4.23 -51.31
C GLU A 435 -55.11 4.30 -49.76
N ASN A 436 -55.47 5.36 -49.01
CA ASN A 436 -55.89 6.74 -49.21
C ASN A 436 -55.84 7.47 -47.84
N SER A 437 -55.79 8.81 -47.82
CA SER A 437 -56.09 9.77 -46.71
C SER A 437 -55.22 9.75 -45.43
N SER A 438 -54.79 10.83 -44.78
CA SER A 438 -54.99 12.29 -44.87
C SER A 438 -53.99 12.95 -43.87
N ALA A 439 -53.01 13.74 -44.34
CA ALA A 439 -52.95 15.21 -44.30
C ALA A 439 -53.00 15.89 -42.91
N SER A 440 -51.88 16.50 -42.49
CA SER A 440 -51.84 17.86 -41.90
C SER A 440 -50.39 18.37 -41.82
N THR A 441 -50.20 19.66 -42.07
CA THR A 441 -48.99 20.34 -42.56
C THR A 441 -48.75 21.61 -41.74
N CYS A 442 -47.50 21.92 -41.36
CA CYS A 442 -46.85 23.26 -41.36
C CYS A 442 -45.43 23.13 -40.74
N ASN A 443 -44.29 23.40 -41.39
CA ASN A 443 -43.70 24.58 -42.06
C ASN A 443 -43.26 25.74 -41.13
N THR A 444 -41.91 25.88 -41.04
CA THR A 444 -41.04 27.09 -41.18
C THR A 444 -41.29 28.31 -40.26
N ALA A 445 -40.34 29.14 -39.81
CA ALA A 445 -38.96 29.42 -40.18
C ALA A 445 -38.22 30.20 -39.05
N GLU A 446 -36.92 30.36 -39.30
CA GLU A 446 -35.84 31.16 -38.70
C GLU A 446 -36.17 32.59 -38.22
N HIS A 447 -35.41 33.10 -37.23
CA HIS A 447 -34.65 34.34 -37.38
C HIS A 447 -33.58 34.54 -36.28
N SER A 448 -32.45 35.07 -36.74
CA SER A 448 -31.18 35.32 -36.06
C SER A 448 -31.05 36.75 -35.50
N ALA A 449 -29.97 36.93 -34.71
CA ALA A 449 -29.14 38.13 -34.51
C ALA A 449 -29.50 39.09 -33.35
N THR A 450 -28.72 39.17 -32.27
CA THR A 450 -27.41 39.83 -31.97
C THR A 450 -27.54 41.26 -31.38
N CYS A 451 -26.70 41.50 -30.37
CA CYS A 451 -25.99 42.76 -30.04
C CYS A 451 -26.47 43.69 -28.90
N LEU A 452 -25.53 43.84 -27.93
CA LEU A 452 -25.08 45.06 -27.23
C LEU A 452 -25.58 45.37 -25.79
N ASN A 453 -24.67 45.11 -24.84
CA ASN A 453 -24.33 45.95 -23.67
C ASN A 453 -23.82 47.35 -24.14
N PRO A 454 -23.74 48.43 -23.30
CA PRO A 454 -23.29 48.36 -21.90
C PRO A 454 -23.74 49.48 -20.89
N LEU A 455 -23.21 49.35 -19.67
CA LEU A 455 -22.69 50.39 -18.73
C LEU A 455 -23.65 51.21 -17.81
N VAL A 456 -23.52 50.91 -16.51
CA VAL A 456 -23.30 51.81 -15.34
C VAL A 456 -24.34 52.88 -14.96
N ALA A 457 -24.91 52.76 -13.75
CA ALA A 457 -24.81 53.74 -12.65
C ALA A 457 -25.68 53.37 -11.43
N SER A 458 -25.07 53.31 -10.24
CA SER A 458 -25.70 53.68 -8.94
C SER A 458 -25.68 55.23 -8.81
N PRO A 459 -26.43 55.93 -7.92
CA PRO A 459 -26.67 55.56 -6.51
C PRO A 459 -27.96 56.12 -5.80
N ARG A 460 -28.03 55.89 -4.48
CA ARG A 460 -28.64 56.69 -3.36
C ARG A 460 -30.03 56.32 -2.79
N ASN A 461 -29.96 55.92 -1.50
CA ASN A 461 -30.68 56.37 -0.29
C ASN A 461 -32.14 56.84 -0.36
N SER A 462 -32.99 56.28 0.52
CA SER A 462 -33.66 57.07 1.58
C SER A 462 -34.44 56.21 2.61
N THR A 463 -34.50 56.78 3.80
CA THR A 463 -35.01 56.44 5.14
C THR A 463 -36.54 56.32 5.31
N THR A 464 -37.00 55.60 6.36
CA THR A 464 -37.88 56.06 7.48
C THR A 464 -38.29 54.83 8.36
N LEU A 465 -37.96 54.71 9.65
CA LEU A 465 -38.51 55.31 10.90
C LEU A 465 -39.98 54.93 11.23
N SER A 466 -40.18 54.07 12.25
CA SER A 466 -41.15 54.27 13.35
C SER A 466 -41.06 53.20 14.46
N SER A 467 -40.77 53.63 15.70
CA SER A 467 -41.17 53.02 16.98
C SER A 467 -42.60 53.54 17.35
N PRO A 468 -43.32 53.20 18.46
CA PRO A 468 -42.84 52.72 19.79
C PRO A 468 -43.80 51.85 20.70
N ARG A 469 -43.30 51.56 21.92
CA ARG A 469 -43.95 51.53 23.27
C ARG A 469 -44.68 50.27 23.85
N ASN A 470 -44.02 49.70 24.87
CA ASN A 470 -44.35 49.51 26.32
C ASN A 470 -45.61 48.79 26.87
N ASN A 471 -45.31 48.05 27.96
CA ASN A 471 -46.07 47.77 29.21
C ASN A 471 -47.08 46.60 29.17
N SER A 472 -46.82 45.45 29.80
CA SER A 472 -46.72 45.09 31.25
C SER A 472 -48.04 44.50 31.77
N THR A 473 -48.03 43.27 32.30
CA THR A 473 -48.57 42.93 33.63
C THR A 473 -48.35 41.45 33.99
N SER A 474 -48.09 41.27 35.27
CA SER A 474 -47.72 40.11 36.07
C SER A 474 -48.92 39.38 36.69
N SER A 475 -48.77 38.10 37.03
CA SER A 475 -49.24 37.43 38.28
C SER A 475 -48.86 35.94 38.23
N SER A 476 -47.96 35.44 39.12
CA SER A 476 -48.26 34.73 40.39
C SER A 476 -49.12 33.47 40.19
N SER A 477 -48.81 32.26 40.68
CA SER A 477 -48.20 31.89 41.96
C SER A 477 -47.96 30.37 42.02
N ASP A 478 -46.85 29.98 42.65
CA ASP A 478 -46.66 28.93 43.66
C ASP A 478 -47.43 27.60 43.67
N SER A 479 -46.63 26.57 44.00
CA SER A 479 -46.83 25.52 45.02
C SER A 479 -47.32 24.11 44.64
N SER A 480 -46.33 23.20 44.61
CA SER A 480 -46.20 22.03 45.50
C SER A 480 -46.85 20.66 45.18
N ASN A 481 -45.99 19.65 45.39
CA ASN A 481 -46.22 18.30 45.90
C ASN A 481 -46.59 17.14 44.96
N THR A 482 -45.52 16.46 44.55
CA THR A 482 -45.22 15.02 44.67
C THR A 482 -46.08 14.24 45.68
N SER A 483 -46.53 13.04 45.30
CA SER A 483 -46.82 11.92 46.22
C SER A 483 -46.74 10.57 45.52
N ASN A 484 -46.29 9.57 46.28
CA ASN A 484 -45.71 8.29 45.90
C ASN A 484 -46.66 7.20 45.39
N SER A 485 -46.01 6.23 44.75
CA SER A 485 -46.36 4.81 44.59
C SER A 485 -46.83 4.11 45.86
N THR A 486 -47.74 3.12 45.78
CA THR A 486 -47.50 1.73 46.24
C THR A 486 -48.55 0.73 45.69
N ASN A 487 -48.07 -0.51 45.51
CA ASN A 487 -48.69 -1.78 45.12
C ASN A 487 -50.06 -2.14 45.74
N GLN A 488 -50.89 -2.93 45.03
CA GLN A 488 -51.15 -4.37 45.32
C GLN A 488 -52.35 -4.95 44.53
N SER A 489 -52.21 -6.25 44.20
CA SER A 489 -53.24 -7.31 44.10
C SER A 489 -54.25 -7.38 42.93
N SER A 490 -54.09 -8.45 42.13
CA SER A 490 -55.11 -9.24 41.39
C SER A 490 -56.25 -9.74 42.32
N PRO A 491 -57.41 -10.34 41.88
CA PRO A 491 -57.56 -11.23 40.71
C PRO A 491 -58.96 -11.38 40.02
N ARG A 492 -58.99 -12.18 38.92
CA ARG A 492 -60.14 -12.92 38.29
C ARG A 492 -61.27 -12.03 37.67
N HIS A 493 -61.94 -12.35 36.57
CA HIS A 493 -62.47 -13.60 35.98
C HIS A 493 -62.87 -13.32 34.51
N ASN A 494 -62.93 -14.37 33.67
CA ASN A 494 -63.93 -14.69 32.60
C ASN A 494 -64.45 -13.57 31.65
N SER A 495 -64.77 -13.78 30.38
CA SER A 495 -64.83 -14.91 29.45
C SER A 495 -65.36 -14.35 28.11
N SER A 496 -65.13 -15.10 27.02
CA SER A 496 -66.07 -15.34 25.91
C SER A 496 -66.60 -14.17 25.03
N ASP A 497 -66.20 -14.27 23.76
CA ASP A 497 -67.05 -14.34 22.57
C ASP A 497 -67.71 -13.11 21.92
N ASN A 498 -67.66 -13.20 20.59
CA ASN A 498 -68.57 -12.71 19.55
C ASN A 498 -68.32 -11.37 18.85
N ASN A 499 -67.79 -11.51 17.62
CA ASN A 499 -68.49 -11.25 16.35
C ASN A 499 -69.61 -10.19 16.35
N GLY A 500 -69.49 -9.21 15.45
CA GLY A 500 -70.62 -8.39 15.05
C GLY A 500 -70.24 -7.19 14.18
N SER A 501 -70.16 -7.42 12.87
CA SER A 501 -70.27 -6.36 11.87
C SER A 501 -71.60 -5.61 12.01
N SER A 502 -71.55 -4.28 11.98
CA SER A 502 -72.62 -3.50 11.37
C SER A 502 -72.19 -2.06 11.07
N ASN A 503 -72.35 -1.73 9.78
CA ASN A 503 -72.33 -0.40 9.20
C ASN A 503 -73.24 0.59 9.96
N SER A 504 -72.77 1.82 10.13
CA SER A 504 -73.66 2.98 10.21
C SER A 504 -73.09 4.14 9.41
N VAL A 505 -73.79 4.44 8.32
CA VAL A 505 -73.68 5.62 7.46
C VAL A 505 -74.08 6.85 8.27
N ALA A 506 -73.20 7.85 8.36
CA ALA A 506 -73.57 9.19 8.80
C ALA A 506 -72.87 10.26 7.94
N ARG A 507 -73.72 10.89 7.14
CA ARG A 507 -73.65 12.19 6.46
C ARG A 507 -72.40 13.06 6.71
N THR A 508 -71.74 13.31 5.59
CA THR A 508 -70.76 14.36 5.31
C THR A 508 -71.33 15.77 5.45
N SER A 509 -70.67 16.59 6.25
CA SER A 509 -70.67 18.06 6.16
C SER A 509 -69.36 18.51 5.49
N PRO A 510 -69.36 19.55 4.63
CA PRO A 510 -68.18 19.95 3.88
C PRO A 510 -67.17 20.63 4.82
N ARG A 511 -66.04 19.96 5.03
CA ARG A 511 -64.88 20.50 5.76
C ARG A 511 -64.04 21.32 4.77
N PRO A 512 -63.59 22.53 5.13
CA PRO A 512 -62.79 23.37 4.23
C PRO A 512 -61.46 22.69 3.94
N SER A 513 -61.17 22.46 2.66
CA SER A 513 -59.90 21.95 2.15
C SER A 513 -58.80 23.01 2.28
N GLY A 514 -58.29 23.18 3.50
CA GLY A 514 -56.98 23.77 3.73
C GLY A 514 -55.93 22.67 3.70
N ASN A 515 -55.41 22.34 2.52
CA ASN A 515 -54.23 21.49 2.39
C ASN A 515 -52.99 22.29 2.85
N SER A 516 -52.84 22.51 4.16
CA SER A 516 -51.53 22.77 4.74
C SER A 516 -50.82 21.43 4.80
N SER A 517 -50.03 21.11 3.77
CA SER A 517 -49.12 19.97 3.82
C SER A 517 -48.19 20.20 5.01
N THR A 518 -48.45 19.51 6.12
CA THR A 518 -47.55 19.49 7.26
C THR A 518 -46.24 18.92 6.75
N ALA A 519 -45.18 19.72 6.77
CA ALA A 519 -43.85 19.27 6.38
C ALA A 519 -43.54 17.99 7.17
N GLU A 520 -43.12 16.94 6.45
CA GLU A 520 -42.72 15.69 7.07
C GLU A 520 -41.46 15.95 7.91
N CYS A 521 -41.42 15.49 9.16
CA CYS A 521 -40.29 15.67 10.07
C CYS A 521 -39.73 14.32 10.51
N ILE A 522 -38.41 14.25 10.69
CA ILE A 522 -37.70 13.11 11.29
C ILE A 522 -37.43 13.43 12.76
N GLU A 523 -37.88 12.54 13.65
CA GLU A 523 -37.50 12.57 15.06
C GLU A 523 -36.04 12.15 15.22
N MET A 524 -35.19 13.07 15.68
CA MET A 524 -33.81 12.83 16.10
C MET A 524 -33.77 12.61 17.61
N LYS A 525 -33.11 11.53 18.07
CA LYS A 525 -32.82 11.28 19.48
C LYS A 525 -31.35 11.59 19.79
N LEU A 526 -31.13 12.50 20.73
CA LEU A 526 -29.81 12.94 21.17
C LEU A 526 -29.53 12.48 22.59
N PHE A 527 -28.38 11.84 22.80
CA PHE A 527 -27.90 11.36 24.09
C PHE A 527 -26.78 12.29 24.57
N LEU A 528 -27.02 13.02 25.66
CA LEU A 528 -26.05 13.95 26.24
C LEU A 528 -25.39 13.33 27.47
N CYS A 529 -24.06 13.38 27.56
CA CYS A 529 -23.29 12.82 28.67
C CYS A 529 -22.03 13.65 28.96
N ASN A 530 -21.58 13.69 30.22
CA ASN A 530 -20.40 14.47 30.65
C ASN A 530 -20.36 15.91 30.08
N ILE A 531 -21.48 16.64 30.19
CA ILE A 531 -21.58 18.02 29.73
C ILE A 531 -21.35 18.95 30.91
N LYS A 532 -20.51 19.97 30.73
CA LYS A 532 -20.30 21.02 31.73
C LYS A 532 -21.14 22.24 31.42
N ALA A 533 -22.02 22.62 32.33
CA ALA A 533 -22.90 23.78 32.22
C ALA A 533 -23.13 24.44 33.58
N SER A 534 -23.56 25.70 33.56
CA SER A 534 -24.03 26.44 34.74
C SER A 534 -25.06 27.46 34.31
N GLU A 535 -25.85 28.00 35.24
CA GLU A 535 -26.80 29.09 34.94
C GLU A 535 -26.15 30.27 34.20
N SER A 536 -24.91 30.62 34.56
CA SER A 536 -24.12 31.69 33.92
C SER A 536 -23.48 31.30 32.59
N ALA A 537 -23.35 30.01 32.30
CA ALA A 537 -22.68 29.45 31.13
C ALA A 537 -23.40 28.17 30.68
N PRO A 538 -24.67 28.28 30.22
CA PRO A 538 -25.49 27.12 29.90
C PRO A 538 -24.99 26.43 28.64
N PHE A 539 -25.09 25.10 28.61
CA PHE A 539 -24.93 24.34 27.38
C PHE A 539 -26.12 24.59 26.47
N LYS A 540 -25.88 24.83 25.18
CA LYS A 540 -26.92 24.97 24.17
C LYS A 540 -26.64 24.11 22.95
N LEU A 541 -27.68 23.47 22.44
CA LEU A 541 -27.68 22.89 21.11
C LEU A 541 -28.61 23.70 20.22
N ILE A 542 -28.07 24.25 19.14
CA ILE A 542 -28.80 25.17 18.26
C ILE A 542 -28.93 24.53 16.88
N TYR A 543 -30.14 24.41 16.36
CA TYR A 543 -30.39 24.00 14.98
C TYR A 543 -30.20 25.21 14.06
N LYS A 544 -29.16 25.15 13.22
CA LYS A 544 -28.65 26.30 12.47
C LYS A 544 -29.63 26.93 11.47
N PRO A 545 -30.47 26.18 10.72
CA PRO A 545 -31.32 26.77 9.69
C PRO A 545 -32.32 27.80 10.24
N GLU A 546 -32.78 27.59 11.47
CA GLU A 546 -33.73 28.48 12.16
C GLU A 546 -33.07 29.26 13.31
N ASN A 547 -31.79 29.00 13.59
CA ASN A 547 -31.11 29.37 14.83
C ASN A 547 -31.94 29.01 16.08
N ALA A 548 -32.71 27.92 16.00
CA ALA A 548 -33.62 27.50 17.05
C ALA A 548 -32.83 26.74 18.13
N VAL A 549 -32.95 27.17 19.39
CA VAL A 549 -32.34 26.45 20.52
C VAL A 549 -33.15 25.18 20.77
N MET A 550 -32.59 24.02 20.42
CA MET A 550 -33.23 22.72 20.61
C MET A 550 -33.20 22.29 22.07
N ILE A 551 -32.08 22.55 22.76
CA ILE A 551 -31.95 22.33 24.20
C ILE A 551 -31.05 23.39 24.82
N SER A 552 -31.38 23.76 26.05
CA SER A 552 -30.52 24.53 26.94
C SER A 552 -30.44 23.79 28.27
N LEU A 553 -29.23 23.53 28.75
CA LEU A 553 -28.98 22.97 30.07
C LEU A 553 -28.18 23.97 30.90
N ASP A 554 -28.66 24.26 32.09
CA ASP A 554 -28.06 25.15 33.08
C ASP A 554 -27.34 24.39 34.21
N GLU A 555 -27.35 23.06 34.18
CA GLU A 555 -26.66 22.20 35.14
C GLU A 555 -25.71 21.21 34.44
N ASP A 556 -24.63 20.83 35.15
CA ASP A 556 -23.71 19.79 34.70
C ASP A 556 -24.45 18.46 34.48
N VAL A 557 -24.18 17.79 33.35
CA VAL A 557 -24.57 16.40 33.11
C VAL A 557 -23.37 15.51 33.47
N PRO A 558 -23.43 14.71 34.54
CA PRO A 558 -22.29 13.87 34.93
C PRO A 558 -22.06 12.76 33.89
N PRO A 559 -20.85 12.17 33.83
CA PRO A 559 -20.50 11.12 32.87
C PRO A 559 -21.44 9.91 32.87
N GLU A 560 -21.94 9.53 34.05
CA GLU A 560 -22.78 8.35 34.26
C GLU A 560 -24.24 8.60 33.90
N LYS A 561 -24.63 9.87 33.72
CA LYS A 561 -26.00 10.26 33.38
C LYS A 561 -26.10 10.56 31.90
N ILE A 562 -27.03 9.88 31.25
CA ILE A 562 -27.38 10.13 29.86
C ILE A 562 -28.74 10.83 29.81
N ILE A 563 -28.81 12.00 29.20
CA ILE A 563 -30.06 12.71 28.94
C ILE A 563 -30.46 12.45 27.49
N CYS A 564 -31.63 11.84 27.27
CA CYS A 564 -32.21 11.67 25.94
C CYS A 564 -33.08 12.88 25.60
N VAL A 565 -32.79 13.54 24.48
CA VAL A 565 -33.49 14.71 23.97
C VAL A 565 -34.06 14.38 22.61
N LYS A 566 -35.31 14.75 22.37
CA LYS A 566 -35.98 14.53 21.08
C LYS A 566 -36.11 15.87 20.35
N GLY A 567 -35.79 15.90 19.07
CA GLY A 567 -35.99 17.06 18.23
C GLY A 567 -36.49 16.65 16.85
N ASP A 568 -37.44 17.42 16.32
CA ASP A 568 -38.02 17.17 15.00
C ASP A 568 -37.27 18.00 13.95
N ILE A 569 -36.72 17.31 12.93
CA ILE A 569 -35.98 17.94 11.84
C ILE A 569 -36.77 17.78 10.54
N PRO A 570 -37.04 18.86 9.78
CA PRO A 570 -37.76 18.77 8.51
C PRO A 570 -37.05 17.83 7.52
N VAL A 571 -37.79 16.89 6.94
CA VAL A 571 -37.30 15.97 5.89
C VAL A 571 -36.98 16.78 4.64
N ASN A 572 -35.84 16.49 4.03
CA ASN A 572 -35.56 16.94 2.67
C ASN A 572 -36.13 15.92 1.67
N PRO A 573 -37.20 16.23 0.92
CA PRO A 573 -37.83 15.26 0.02
C PRO A 573 -36.94 14.88 -1.18
N ASN A 574 -35.94 15.70 -1.50
CA ASN A 574 -35.13 15.56 -2.71
C ASN A 574 -33.68 15.13 -2.42
N GLY A 575 -33.38 14.63 -1.22
CA GLY A 575 -32.02 14.17 -0.89
C GLY A 575 -31.81 13.83 0.58
N ASP A 576 -30.55 13.82 1.00
CA ASP A 576 -30.18 13.57 2.39
C ASP A 576 -30.79 14.62 3.32
N THR A 577 -31.38 14.15 4.43
CA THR A 577 -31.87 15.02 5.51
C THR A 577 -30.72 15.31 6.45
N LEU A 578 -30.14 16.51 6.32
CA LEU A 578 -29.02 16.98 7.13
C LEU A 578 -29.52 17.84 8.29
N ALA A 579 -28.99 17.59 9.49
CA ALA A 579 -29.23 18.39 10.68
C ALA A 579 -27.95 19.16 11.05
N PRO A 580 -27.72 20.38 10.53
CA PRO A 580 -26.63 21.24 10.98
C PRO A 580 -26.92 21.82 12.37
N LEU A 581 -26.06 21.51 13.32
CA LEU A 581 -26.16 21.85 14.74
C LEU A 581 -24.96 22.70 15.17
N ILE A 582 -25.19 23.62 16.10
CA ILE A 582 -24.15 24.33 16.85
C ILE A 582 -24.18 23.79 18.27
N ILE A 583 -23.06 23.19 18.68
CA ILE A 583 -22.84 22.67 20.02
C ILE A 583 -22.08 23.75 20.80
N ASP A 584 -22.76 24.44 21.71
CA ASP A 584 -22.21 25.55 22.49
C ASP A 584 -22.09 25.16 23.97
N MET A 585 -20.85 25.07 24.46
CA MET A 585 -20.49 24.77 25.85
C MET A 585 -19.55 25.85 26.39
N PRO A 586 -20.08 27.03 26.78
CA PRO A 586 -19.25 28.17 27.18
C PRO A 586 -18.36 27.89 28.40
N LYS A 587 -18.82 27.03 29.33
CA LYS A 587 -18.09 26.69 30.57
C LYS A 587 -16.77 25.97 30.31
N VAL A 588 -16.65 25.24 29.20
CA VAL A 588 -15.40 24.60 28.73
C VAL A 588 -14.77 25.34 27.55
N GLY A 589 -15.32 26.49 27.16
CA GLY A 589 -14.82 27.31 26.06
C GLY A 589 -14.99 26.66 24.67
N VAL A 590 -16.00 25.81 24.48
CA VAL A 590 -16.22 25.11 23.22
C VAL A 590 -17.44 25.64 22.50
N GLN A 591 -17.28 25.97 21.22
CA GLN A 591 -18.38 26.20 20.28
C GLN A 591 -18.04 25.46 18.97
N LEU A 592 -18.87 24.49 18.60
CA LEU A 592 -18.60 23.59 17.47
C LEU A 592 -19.79 23.52 16.52
N ASP A 593 -19.54 23.82 15.25
CA ASP A 593 -20.48 23.51 14.16
C ASP A 593 -20.34 22.03 13.79
N HIS A 594 -21.44 21.29 13.83
CA HIS A 594 -21.50 19.88 13.46
C HIS A 594 -22.70 19.62 12.54
N THR A 595 -22.66 18.58 11.71
CA THR A 595 -23.79 18.24 10.82
C THR A 595 -24.01 16.75 10.85
N LEU A 596 -25.23 16.35 11.24
CA LEU A 596 -25.66 14.95 11.28
C LEU A 596 -26.43 14.61 10.00
N ASN A 597 -26.18 13.44 9.41
CA ASN A 597 -26.93 12.98 8.24
C ASN A 597 -27.98 11.96 8.70
N LEU A 598 -29.21 12.40 8.92
CA LEU A 598 -30.26 11.58 9.53
C LEU A 598 -30.74 10.45 8.61
N SER A 599 -30.61 10.63 7.29
CA SER A 599 -30.96 9.62 6.28
C SER A 599 -29.98 8.45 6.28
N ASN A 600 -28.67 8.73 6.29
CA ASN A 600 -27.63 7.71 6.10
C ASN A 600 -26.95 7.26 7.40
N GLY A 601 -26.71 8.20 8.33
CA GLY A 601 -26.03 7.97 9.61
C GLY A 601 -26.93 7.46 10.72
N GLY A 602 -28.25 7.54 10.54
CA GLY A 602 -29.26 7.15 11.52
C GLY A 602 -29.75 8.31 12.39
N ARG A 603 -30.85 8.11 13.10
CA ARG A 603 -31.53 9.16 13.87
C ARG A 603 -31.08 9.29 15.33
N PHE A 604 -30.10 8.49 15.75
CA PHE A 604 -29.58 8.50 17.11
C PHE A 604 -28.19 9.12 17.10
N ALA A 605 -27.98 10.15 17.91
CA ALA A 605 -26.69 10.79 18.05
C ALA A 605 -26.37 11.04 19.51
N MET A 606 -25.08 11.09 19.83
CA MET A 606 -24.60 11.23 21.20
C MET A 606 -23.54 12.32 21.24
N ILE A 607 -23.67 13.25 22.17
CA ILE A 607 -22.80 14.41 22.33
C ILE A 607 -22.29 14.41 23.77
N GLY A 608 -20.97 14.44 23.93
CA GLY A 608 -20.35 14.54 25.25
C GLY A 608 -18.95 15.12 25.20
N VAL A 609 -18.39 15.43 26.37
CA VAL A 609 -16.98 15.83 26.49
C VAL A 609 -16.17 14.59 26.88
N ALA A 610 -15.16 14.22 26.07
CA ALA A 610 -14.31 13.07 26.39
C ALA A 610 -13.31 13.37 27.51
N ASN A 611 -12.80 14.60 27.56
CA ASN A 611 -11.92 15.07 28.63
C ASN A 611 -12.20 16.55 28.92
N ASN A 612 -12.65 16.82 30.14
CA ASN A 612 -13.01 18.15 30.63
C ASN A 612 -11.85 19.15 30.62
N GLU A 613 -10.60 18.69 30.76
CA GLU A 613 -9.41 19.56 30.72
C GLU A 613 -9.11 20.06 29.31
N THR A 614 -9.33 19.20 28.32
CA THR A 614 -9.01 19.51 26.91
C THR A 614 -10.16 20.16 26.15
N GLY A 615 -11.38 20.14 26.70
CA GLY A 615 -12.59 20.56 25.99
C GLY A 615 -12.90 19.72 24.76
N LYS A 616 -12.35 18.51 24.63
CA LYS A 616 -12.56 17.67 23.45
C LYS A 616 -13.99 17.11 23.44
N VAL A 617 -14.82 17.64 22.56
CA VAL A 617 -16.18 17.16 22.32
C VAL A 617 -16.16 15.95 21.39
N VAL A 618 -16.95 14.94 21.74
CA VAL A 618 -17.20 13.75 20.93
C VAL A 618 -18.66 13.79 20.49
N CYS A 619 -18.87 13.67 19.18
CA CYS A 619 -20.18 13.44 18.59
C CYS A 619 -20.15 12.10 17.85
N LYS A 620 -21.04 11.17 18.22
CA LYS A 620 -21.21 9.87 17.53
C LYS A 620 -22.63 9.77 17.00
N GLN A 621 -22.80 9.30 15.78
CA GLN A 621 -24.11 9.07 15.14
C GLN A 621 -24.23 7.60 14.75
N GLN A 622 -25.42 7.02 14.94
CA GLN A 622 -25.69 5.62 14.64
C GLN A 622 -27.17 5.34 14.33
N LYS A 623 -27.43 4.14 13.78
CA LYS A 623 -28.76 3.69 13.34
C LYS A 623 -29.61 3.07 14.44
N THR A 624 -29.02 2.68 15.56
CA THR A 624 -29.68 2.03 16.72
C THR A 624 -29.57 2.88 17.98
N GLU A 625 -30.41 2.61 18.98
CA GLU A 625 -30.41 3.33 20.26
C GLU A 625 -29.29 2.88 21.22
N GLU A 626 -28.64 1.75 20.92
CA GLU A 626 -27.61 1.13 21.75
C GLU A 626 -26.26 1.78 21.50
N PHE A 627 -25.86 2.72 22.34
CA PHE A 627 -24.49 3.25 22.34
C PHE A 627 -23.61 2.36 23.22
N GLU A 628 -22.57 1.76 22.65
CA GLU A 628 -21.48 1.17 23.43
C GLU A 628 -20.94 2.23 24.39
N SER A 629 -20.82 1.89 25.67
CA SER A 629 -20.50 2.82 26.75
C SER A 629 -19.27 3.66 26.41
N ILE A 630 -19.48 4.98 26.26
CA ILE A 630 -18.40 5.97 25.97
C ILE A 630 -17.30 5.96 27.04
N LEU A 631 -17.61 5.44 28.22
CA LEU A 631 -16.75 5.42 29.39
C LEU A 631 -15.87 4.18 29.50
N GLU A 632 -15.84 3.29 28.51
CA GLU A 632 -14.60 2.56 28.30
C GLU A 632 -13.58 3.61 27.88
N GLU A 633 -12.83 4.08 28.88
CA GLU A 633 -11.57 4.77 28.78
C GLU A 633 -10.89 4.21 27.55
N THR A 634 -11.00 4.91 26.41
CA THR A 634 -10.31 4.50 25.19
C THR A 634 -8.88 4.43 25.64
N VAL A 635 -8.38 3.20 25.82
CA VAL A 635 -7.01 2.90 26.24
C VAL A 635 -6.20 3.93 25.49
N LYS A 636 -5.57 4.87 26.21
CA LYS A 636 -4.90 6.02 25.60
C LYS A 636 -3.90 5.42 24.62
N GLU A 637 -4.33 5.32 23.36
CA GLU A 637 -3.59 4.61 22.35
C GLU A 637 -2.38 5.49 22.10
N GLU A 638 -1.24 5.01 22.59
CA GLU A 638 0.00 5.76 22.52
C GLU A 638 0.24 6.11 21.04
N PRO A 639 0.40 7.40 20.71
CA PRO A 639 0.57 7.80 19.33
C PRO A 639 1.84 7.15 18.78
N SER A 640 1.80 6.72 17.52
CA SER A 640 2.97 6.15 16.88
C SER A 640 3.92 7.24 16.44
N LYS A 641 5.21 7.04 16.72
CA LYS A 641 6.26 7.94 16.25
C LYS A 641 6.49 7.75 14.76
N ILE A 642 6.82 8.83 14.08
CA ILE A 642 7.33 8.80 12.71
C ILE A 642 8.56 9.69 12.58
N PHE A 643 9.58 9.18 11.90
CA PHE A 643 10.83 9.86 11.60
C PHE A 643 11.05 9.82 10.08
N VAL A 644 10.84 10.95 9.39
CA VAL A 644 11.04 11.01 7.93
C VAL A 644 12.38 11.64 7.61
N HIS A 645 13.30 10.84 7.10
CA HIS A 645 14.65 11.19 6.69
C HIS A 645 14.70 11.45 5.19
N PHE A 646 15.36 12.52 4.77
CA PHE A 646 15.51 12.80 3.35
C PHE A 646 16.87 13.42 3.02
N SER A 647 17.39 13.11 1.83
CA SER A 647 18.68 13.62 1.35
C SER A 647 18.72 13.73 -0.18
N GLY A 648 19.48 14.70 -0.69
CA GLY A 648 19.76 14.83 -2.12
C GLY A 648 18.57 15.20 -3.01
N ILE A 649 17.54 15.88 -2.45
CA ILE A 649 16.34 16.27 -3.20
C ILE A 649 16.49 17.71 -3.70
N GLN A 650 16.27 17.92 -5.01
CA GLN A 650 16.28 19.27 -5.59
C GLN A 650 14.97 19.99 -5.32
N ALA A 651 15.06 21.30 -5.03
CA ALA A 651 13.93 22.19 -4.77
C ALA A 651 14.30 23.65 -5.10
N SER A 652 13.29 24.44 -5.45
CA SER A 652 13.35 25.90 -5.64
C SER A 652 12.11 26.56 -5.01
N PRO A 653 12.07 27.91 -4.89
CA PRO A 653 10.88 28.63 -4.46
C PRO A 653 9.64 28.37 -5.32
N GLU A 654 9.83 28.23 -6.63
CA GLU A 654 8.76 27.96 -7.61
C GLU A 654 8.33 26.49 -7.61
N GLN A 655 9.25 25.57 -7.26
CA GLN A 655 9.04 24.13 -7.22
C GLN A 655 9.56 23.53 -5.91
N PRO A 656 8.84 23.75 -4.80
CA PRO A 656 9.29 23.34 -3.47
C PRO A 656 9.23 21.82 -3.30
N PHE A 657 10.09 21.29 -2.43
CA PHE A 657 9.97 19.95 -1.88
C PHE A 657 8.98 19.94 -0.71
N VAL A 658 7.93 19.12 -0.80
CA VAL A 658 6.84 19.09 0.17
C VAL A 658 6.55 17.65 0.59
N VAL A 659 6.35 17.43 1.89
CA VAL A 659 5.93 16.14 2.46
C VAL A 659 4.60 16.33 3.18
N TYR A 660 3.63 15.50 2.80
CA TYR A 660 2.31 15.42 3.44
C TYR A 660 2.21 14.08 4.19
N ILE A 661 1.63 14.11 5.39
CA ILE A 661 1.27 12.91 6.14
C ILE A 661 -0.24 12.94 6.39
N ASN A 662 -0.97 11.95 5.87
CA ASN A 662 -2.44 11.90 5.88
C ASN A 662 -3.07 13.22 5.36
N ASP A 663 -2.62 13.65 4.18
CA ASP A 663 -3.04 14.89 3.50
C ASP A 663 -2.71 16.21 4.23
N LYS A 664 -2.04 16.17 5.39
CA LYS A 664 -1.56 17.37 6.08
C LYS A 664 -0.12 17.64 5.72
N GLN A 665 0.17 18.86 5.28
CA GLN A 665 1.54 19.29 5.00
C GLN A 665 2.36 19.25 6.29
N ALA A 666 3.30 18.33 6.37
CA ALA A 666 4.20 18.15 7.50
C ALA A 666 5.53 18.91 7.30
N TYR A 667 5.94 19.11 6.06
CA TYR A 667 7.20 19.77 5.73
C TYR A 667 7.15 20.44 4.36
N LYS A 668 7.84 21.58 4.24
CA LYS A 668 8.08 22.30 2.99
C LYS A 668 9.50 22.86 3.00
N ARG A 669 10.19 22.73 1.88
CA ARG A 669 11.51 23.35 1.65
C ARG A 669 11.59 23.91 0.24
N GLU A 670 12.07 25.15 0.15
CA GLU A 670 12.20 25.91 -1.10
C GLU A 670 13.64 25.91 -1.63
N GLU A 671 14.57 25.28 -0.91
CA GLU A 671 15.99 25.18 -1.29
C GLU A 671 16.41 23.73 -1.48
N SER A 672 17.20 23.49 -2.52
CA SER A 672 17.77 22.19 -2.84
C SER A 672 18.63 21.63 -1.70
N LEU A 673 18.41 20.35 -1.37
CA LEU A 673 19.19 19.61 -0.39
C LEU A 673 20.40 18.97 -1.06
N LYS A 674 21.60 19.31 -0.59
CA LYS A 674 22.82 18.65 -1.05
C LYS A 674 22.80 17.17 -0.66
N LYS A 675 23.48 16.32 -1.42
CA LYS A 675 23.57 14.85 -1.16
C LYS A 675 24.05 14.50 0.26
N ARG A 676 24.85 15.38 0.89
CA ARG A 676 25.33 15.23 2.27
C ARG A 676 24.43 15.86 3.33
N GLN A 677 23.49 16.72 2.94
CA GLN A 677 22.54 17.33 3.86
C GLN A 677 21.37 16.38 4.06
N LYS A 678 21.16 15.99 5.31
CA LYS A 678 20.01 15.21 5.75
C LYS A 678 19.04 16.17 6.44
N GLY A 679 17.75 15.98 6.20
CA GLY A 679 16.69 16.57 7.01
C GLY A 679 15.83 15.49 7.64
N THR A 680 15.22 15.80 8.78
CA THR A 680 14.38 14.87 9.53
C THR A 680 13.09 15.58 9.97
N ILE A 681 11.96 14.91 9.81
CA ILE A 681 10.67 15.31 10.40
C ILE A 681 10.36 14.33 11.52
N ASN A 682 10.13 14.85 12.72
CA ASN A 682 9.74 14.05 13.88
C ASN A 682 8.30 14.41 14.24
N GLY A 683 7.44 13.40 14.41
CA GLY A 683 6.06 13.62 14.81
C GLY A 683 5.46 12.41 15.50
N ASP A 684 4.45 12.70 16.32
CA ASP A 684 3.58 11.70 16.92
C ASP A 684 2.28 11.68 16.11
N ILE A 685 1.91 10.50 15.60
CA ILE A 685 0.67 10.30 14.86
C ILE A 685 -0.31 9.55 15.73
N PRO A 686 -1.47 10.15 16.06
CA PRO A 686 -2.54 9.45 16.75
C PRO A 686 -2.99 8.22 15.95
N ARG A 687 -3.19 7.05 16.59
CA ARG A 687 -3.66 5.82 15.92
C ARG A 687 -5.01 5.96 15.21
N ASN A 688 -5.82 6.94 15.60
CA ASN A 688 -7.07 7.26 14.89
C ASN A 688 -6.85 8.05 13.57
N LYS A 689 -5.60 8.38 13.22
CA LYS A 689 -5.20 8.95 11.93
C LYS A 689 -4.64 7.89 10.98
N ARG A 690 -4.88 6.61 11.25
CA ARG A 690 -4.54 5.52 10.34
C ARG A 690 -5.40 5.55 9.07
N ILE A 691 -4.88 5.03 7.96
CA ILE A 691 -5.62 4.88 6.68
C ILE A 691 -6.31 3.52 6.55
N ASN A 692 -5.94 2.55 7.37
CA ASN A 692 -6.54 1.22 7.42
C ASN A 692 -7.68 1.13 8.46
N SER A 693 -8.30 -0.05 8.62
CA SER A 693 -9.45 -0.23 9.50
C SER A 693 -9.05 -0.01 10.96
N SER A 694 -9.95 0.54 11.78
CA SER A 694 -9.70 0.68 13.22
C SER A 694 -9.52 -0.66 13.95
N LYS A 695 -9.99 -1.76 13.32
CA LYS A 695 -9.85 -3.13 13.80
C LYS A 695 -8.48 -3.75 13.50
N ASP A 696 -7.73 -3.18 12.56
CA ASP A 696 -6.40 -3.69 12.23
C ASP A 696 -5.40 -3.30 13.33
N GLU A 697 -4.53 -4.24 13.71
CA GLU A 697 -3.48 -4.00 14.71
C GLU A 697 -2.39 -3.03 14.20
N ASN A 698 -2.23 -2.97 12.88
CA ASN A 698 -1.20 -2.18 12.23
C ASN A 698 -1.61 -0.71 12.14
N HIS A 699 -0.71 0.19 12.47
CA HIS A 699 -0.94 1.63 12.29
C HIS A 699 -0.34 2.07 10.95
N VAL A 700 -1.15 2.07 9.91
CA VAL A 700 -0.73 2.45 8.56
C VAL A 700 -1.09 3.91 8.29
N VAL A 701 -0.16 4.70 7.75
CA VAL A 701 -0.35 6.11 7.39
C VAL A 701 -0.01 6.35 5.91
N SER A 702 -0.63 7.36 5.29
CA SER A 702 -0.28 7.78 3.92
C SER A 702 0.78 8.89 3.96
N ILE A 703 1.85 8.71 3.20
CA ILE A 703 2.87 9.74 2.97
C ILE A 703 2.85 10.12 1.50
N ARG A 704 2.59 11.40 1.23
CA ARG A 704 2.67 11.98 -0.12
C ARG A 704 3.87 12.91 -0.20
N VAL A 705 4.74 12.64 -1.16
CA VAL A 705 5.99 13.36 -1.40
C VAL A 705 5.90 14.09 -2.73
N GLU A 706 6.09 15.40 -2.71
CA GLU A 706 6.13 16.24 -3.90
C GLU A 706 7.53 16.85 -4.03
N ALA A 707 8.22 16.54 -5.13
CA ALA A 707 9.51 17.14 -5.45
C ALA A 707 9.56 17.46 -6.95
N PRO A 708 8.86 18.51 -7.42
CA PRO A 708 8.59 18.71 -8.84
C PRO A 708 9.85 18.82 -9.73
N MET A 709 10.95 19.33 -9.17
CA MET A 709 12.26 19.38 -9.85
C MET A 709 12.92 18.01 -10.05
N THR A 710 12.54 17.03 -9.22
CA THR A 710 13.07 15.67 -9.24
C THR A 710 12.12 14.73 -9.95
N SER A 711 10.89 14.65 -9.46
CA SER A 711 9.80 13.84 -10.03
C SER A 711 8.60 14.75 -10.30
N PRO A 712 8.13 14.86 -11.56
CA PRO A 712 6.99 15.71 -11.90
C PRO A 712 5.68 15.20 -11.28
N LYS A 713 5.59 13.89 -10.97
CA LYS A 713 4.43 13.29 -10.32
C LYS A 713 4.69 13.13 -8.82
N PRO A 714 3.70 13.47 -7.96
CA PRO A 714 3.81 13.20 -6.54
C PRO A 714 3.82 11.68 -6.29
N LYS A 715 4.66 11.24 -5.34
CA LYS A 715 4.72 9.84 -4.91
C LYS A 715 3.91 9.68 -3.64
N ILE A 716 2.93 8.79 -3.65
CA ILE A 716 2.05 8.51 -2.49
C ILE A 716 2.31 7.07 -2.08
N VAL A 717 2.65 6.83 -0.81
CA VAL A 717 2.94 5.49 -0.30
C VAL A 717 2.25 5.24 1.03
N ALA A 718 1.92 3.98 1.30
CA ALA A 718 1.44 3.52 2.59
C ALA A 718 2.61 3.08 3.48
N VAL A 719 2.63 3.53 4.72
CA VAL A 719 3.72 3.31 5.69
C VAL A 719 3.17 2.66 6.94
N ASP A 720 3.64 1.46 7.27
CA ASP A 720 3.21 0.67 8.44
C ASP A 720 4.12 0.97 9.63
N LEU A 721 3.70 1.89 10.50
CA LEU A 721 4.47 2.34 11.65
C LEU A 721 4.61 1.28 12.74
N THR A 722 3.83 0.19 12.67
CA THR A 722 3.89 -0.93 13.62
C THR A 722 4.91 -1.96 13.18
N ASN A 723 4.73 -2.57 11.99
CA ASN A 723 5.53 -3.74 11.60
C ASN A 723 6.80 -3.44 10.81
N LYS A 724 6.85 -2.29 10.13
CA LYS A 724 8.01 -1.91 9.30
C LYS A 724 8.88 -0.83 9.96
N GLY A 725 8.45 -0.34 11.13
CA GLY A 725 9.19 0.60 11.96
C GLY A 725 8.90 2.07 11.67
N PRO A 726 9.31 2.99 12.56
CA PRO A 726 8.90 4.39 12.47
C PRO A 726 9.78 5.25 11.54
N HIS A 727 10.89 4.72 11.00
CA HIS A 727 11.83 5.48 10.18
C HIS A 727 11.49 5.32 8.69
N VAL A 728 11.20 6.44 8.02
CA VAL A 728 10.92 6.52 6.59
C VAL A 728 12.05 7.29 5.91
N PHE A 729 12.60 6.77 4.82
CA PHE A 729 13.70 7.35 4.07
C PHE A 729 13.21 7.73 2.68
N ILE A 730 13.34 9.01 2.32
CA ILE A 730 13.01 9.56 1.00
C ILE A 730 14.31 9.98 0.32
N PHE A 731 14.61 9.40 -0.83
CA PHE A 731 15.78 9.76 -1.62
C PHE A 731 15.44 9.77 -3.11
N CYS A 732 16.24 10.51 -3.86
CA CYS A 732 16.17 10.55 -5.31
C CYS A 732 17.17 9.55 -5.90
N ASN A 733 16.69 8.65 -6.75
CA ASN A 733 17.57 7.89 -7.62
C ASN A 733 18.11 8.83 -8.71
N GLN A 734 19.42 9.08 -8.69
CA GLN A 734 20.05 10.04 -9.61
C GLN A 734 20.05 9.57 -11.05
N ASP A 735 19.97 8.26 -11.27
CA ASP A 735 20.02 7.67 -12.61
C ASP A 735 18.64 7.74 -13.28
N THR A 736 17.56 7.55 -12.51
CA THR A 736 16.19 7.54 -13.04
C THR A 736 15.41 8.83 -12.77
N ASN A 737 15.93 9.72 -11.92
CA ASN A 737 15.21 10.87 -11.36
C ASN A 737 13.90 10.48 -10.64
N GLU A 738 13.80 9.24 -10.16
CA GLU A 738 12.62 8.80 -9.42
C GLU A 738 12.80 8.96 -7.91
N LEU A 739 11.72 9.35 -7.24
CA LEU A 739 11.65 9.33 -5.78
C LEU A 739 11.48 7.88 -5.32
N ILE A 740 12.33 7.47 -4.39
CA ILE A 740 12.23 6.18 -3.70
C ILE A 740 11.93 6.46 -2.23
N VAL A 741 10.90 5.78 -1.72
CA VAL A 741 10.53 5.82 -0.31
C VAL A 741 10.75 4.42 0.27
N LYS A 742 11.59 4.32 1.29
CA LYS A 742 11.84 3.07 2.03
C LYS A 742 11.54 3.25 3.52
N GLN A 743 11.38 2.14 4.23
CA GLN A 743 11.02 2.13 5.66
C GLN A 743 11.91 1.17 6.44
N SER A 744 12.21 1.50 7.70
CA SER A 744 12.95 0.65 8.64
C SER A 744 12.61 0.91 10.12
N HIS A 745 13.00 -0.02 10.98
CA HIS A 745 12.98 0.10 12.43
C HIS A 745 14.09 0.97 13.00
N ASN A 746 15.19 1.17 12.26
CA ASN A 746 16.37 1.86 12.76
C ASN A 746 16.73 3.06 11.88
N GLU A 747 17.11 4.18 12.53
CA GLU A 747 17.64 5.38 11.87
C GLU A 747 18.90 5.09 11.04
N ASN A 748 19.72 4.16 11.50
CA ASN A 748 21.00 3.80 10.88
C ASN A 748 20.91 2.55 10.01
N ALA A 749 19.70 2.11 9.65
CA ALA A 749 19.53 0.93 8.80
C ALA A 749 20.29 1.11 7.49
N LYS A 750 20.95 0.04 7.04
CA LYS A 750 21.60 0.04 5.73
C LYS A 750 20.52 0.01 4.65
N GLU A 751 20.79 0.58 3.48
CA GLU A 751 19.79 0.68 2.40
C GLU A 751 19.20 -0.68 1.98
N GLU A 752 19.97 -1.77 2.14
CA GLU A 752 19.58 -3.16 1.87
C GLU A 752 18.59 -3.73 2.90
N GLU A 753 18.58 -3.18 4.13
CA GLU A 753 17.68 -3.59 5.22
C GLU A 753 16.36 -2.83 5.20
N MET A 754 16.28 -1.76 4.42
CA MET A 754 15.08 -0.94 4.31
C MET A 754 14.09 -1.57 3.31
N THR A 755 12.83 -1.65 3.71
CA THR A 755 11.76 -2.16 2.84
C THR A 755 11.25 -1.03 1.94
N ILE A 756 11.14 -1.26 0.64
CA ILE A 756 10.52 -0.28 -0.28
C ILE A 756 9.04 -0.16 0.06
N CYS A 757 8.56 1.08 0.24
CA CYS A 757 7.14 1.33 0.42
C CYS A 757 6.44 1.25 -0.93
N GLU A 758 5.35 0.48 -0.99
CA GLU A 758 4.53 0.35 -2.20
C GLU A 758 3.72 1.62 -2.46
N ASP A 759 3.54 1.93 -3.74
CA ASP A 759 2.73 3.08 -4.16
C ASP A 759 1.27 2.86 -3.74
N TYR A 760 0.67 3.91 -3.18
CA TYR A 760 -0.72 3.91 -2.72
C TYR A 760 -1.58 4.67 -3.71
N ASP A 761 -2.42 3.94 -4.44
CA ASP A 761 -3.36 4.52 -5.41
C ASP A 761 -4.55 5.20 -4.71
N ALA A 762 -4.37 6.46 -4.30
CA ALA A 762 -5.40 7.26 -3.64
C ALA A 762 -6.67 7.48 -4.51
N ALA A 763 -6.58 7.32 -5.83
CA ALA A 763 -7.71 7.43 -6.74
C ALA A 763 -8.70 6.25 -6.62
N ALA A 764 -8.24 5.08 -6.15
CA ALA A 764 -9.10 3.93 -5.93
C ALA A 764 -9.98 4.07 -4.68
N THR A 765 -9.67 5.00 -3.77
CA THR A 765 -10.34 5.10 -2.45
C THR A 765 -11.37 6.23 -2.35
N LYS A 766 -11.37 7.23 -3.24
CA LYS A 766 -12.29 8.39 -3.15
C LYS A 766 -13.70 8.18 -3.74
N SER A 767 -13.99 7.02 -4.32
CA SER A 767 -15.28 6.72 -4.97
C SER A 767 -16.17 5.69 -4.23
N SER A 768 -15.86 5.30 -2.99
CA SER A 768 -16.65 4.30 -2.27
C SER A 768 -16.78 4.57 -0.77
N SER A 769 -17.84 5.28 -0.37
CA SER A 769 -18.31 5.34 1.01
C SER A 769 -19.56 4.45 1.19
N SER A 770 -19.37 3.12 1.13
CA SER A 770 -20.15 2.13 1.87
C SER A 770 -19.36 0.82 1.90
N SER A 771 -19.14 0.28 3.09
CA SER A 771 -18.02 -0.60 3.44
C SER A 771 -18.31 -2.10 3.31
N SER A 772 -17.47 -2.81 2.56
CA SER A 772 -17.04 -4.21 2.75
C SER A 772 -15.74 -4.42 1.95
N PRO A 773 -14.80 -5.27 2.39
CA PRO A 773 -13.38 -5.12 2.08
C PRO A 773 -13.06 -5.57 0.66
N SER A 774 -12.53 -4.67 -0.17
CA SER A 774 -11.86 -5.03 -1.42
C SER A 774 -10.38 -5.27 -1.13
N THR A 775 -9.96 -6.53 -1.19
CA THR A 775 -8.56 -6.90 -1.34
C THR A 775 -8.23 -6.81 -2.83
N ASN A 776 -7.71 -5.64 -3.24
CA ASN A 776 -7.01 -5.52 -4.50
C ASN A 776 -5.63 -6.17 -4.35
N SER A 777 -5.50 -7.34 -4.95
CA SER A 777 -4.24 -7.88 -5.43
C SER A 777 -3.67 -6.91 -6.46
N THR A 778 -2.66 -6.14 -6.09
CA THR A 778 -1.82 -5.44 -7.07
C THR A 778 -0.96 -6.50 -7.75
N THR A 779 -1.36 -6.87 -8.95
CA THR A 779 -0.48 -7.40 -10.00
C THR A 779 0.84 -6.65 -9.94
N THR A 780 1.90 -7.35 -9.54
CA THR A 780 3.26 -6.94 -9.89
C THR A 780 3.23 -6.73 -11.39
N LYS A 781 3.45 -5.50 -11.87
CA LYS A 781 3.92 -5.29 -13.25
C LYS A 781 5.28 -5.96 -13.32
N GLN A 782 5.30 -7.29 -13.45
CA GLN A 782 6.41 -7.97 -14.05
C GLN A 782 6.57 -7.27 -15.40
N GLN A 783 7.73 -6.68 -15.64
CA GLN A 783 8.13 -6.31 -16.99
C GLN A 783 7.79 -7.50 -17.88
N LYS A 784 6.81 -7.33 -18.78
CA LYS A 784 6.46 -8.33 -19.78
C LYS A 784 7.78 -8.74 -20.41
N ARG A 785 8.25 -9.97 -20.17
CA ARG A 785 9.44 -10.49 -20.85
C ARG A 785 9.09 -10.47 -22.33
N LEU A 786 9.68 -9.54 -23.07
CA LEU A 786 9.44 -9.40 -24.49
C LEU A 786 9.77 -10.73 -25.16
N THR A 787 8.77 -11.29 -25.82
CA THR A 787 8.97 -12.45 -26.68
C THR A 787 9.79 -12.04 -27.90
N GLU A 788 10.39 -13.00 -28.60
CA GLU A 788 11.14 -12.72 -29.83
C GLU A 788 10.24 -12.07 -30.90
N GLU A 789 8.94 -12.41 -30.89
CA GLU A 789 7.90 -11.78 -31.70
C GLU A 789 7.64 -10.31 -31.31
N ASP A 790 7.58 -9.99 -30.01
CA ASP A 790 7.44 -8.59 -29.54
C ASP A 790 8.65 -7.74 -29.98
N ILE A 791 9.86 -8.32 -29.94
CA ILE A 791 11.10 -7.65 -30.37
C ILE A 791 11.08 -7.43 -31.88
N GLU A 792 10.64 -8.41 -32.66
CA GLU A 792 10.51 -8.27 -34.12
C GLU A 792 9.43 -7.26 -34.50
N TYR A 793 8.32 -7.21 -33.75
CA TYR A 793 7.25 -6.23 -33.95
C TYR A 793 7.71 -4.80 -33.61
N LEU A 794 8.47 -4.60 -32.53
CA LEU A 794 9.07 -3.30 -32.20
C LEU A 794 10.06 -2.83 -33.27
N LYS A 795 10.83 -3.73 -33.89
CA LYS A 795 11.68 -3.41 -35.05
C LYS A 795 10.84 -2.96 -36.25
N LYS A 796 9.74 -3.66 -36.56
CA LYS A 796 8.81 -3.27 -37.64
C LYS A 796 8.17 -1.91 -37.38
N LEU A 797 7.79 -1.60 -36.14
CA LEU A 797 7.27 -0.27 -35.79
C LEU A 797 8.32 0.83 -36.01
N LEU A 798 9.58 0.56 -35.68
CA LEU A 798 10.68 1.51 -35.90
C LEU A 798 10.96 1.72 -37.39
N ASP A 799 10.93 0.66 -38.19
CA ASP A 799 11.10 0.75 -39.65
C ASP A 799 9.94 1.53 -40.31
N LEU A 800 8.70 1.32 -39.85
CA LEU A 800 7.53 2.07 -40.31
C LEU A 800 7.58 3.55 -39.93
N LYS A 801 8.10 3.88 -38.74
CA LYS A 801 8.38 5.27 -38.34
C LYS A 801 9.45 5.88 -39.25
N ASN A 802 10.56 5.18 -39.49
CA ASN A 802 11.65 5.67 -40.34
C ASN A 802 11.24 5.85 -41.81
N ALA A 803 10.29 5.03 -42.28
CA ALA A 803 9.69 5.16 -43.61
C ALA A 803 8.64 6.28 -43.70
N GLY A 804 8.34 6.99 -42.60
CA GLY A 804 7.32 8.04 -42.55
C GLY A 804 5.88 7.55 -42.63
N VAL A 805 5.65 6.24 -42.42
CA VAL A 805 4.31 5.62 -42.46
C VAL A 805 3.58 5.80 -41.13
N LEU A 806 4.31 5.83 -40.02
CA LEU A 806 3.79 6.17 -38.70
C LEU A 806 4.29 7.56 -38.31
N SER A 807 3.37 8.39 -37.82
CA SER A 807 3.76 9.61 -37.11
C SER A 807 4.43 9.27 -35.77
N GLU A 808 5.19 10.23 -35.21
CA GLU A 808 5.88 10.05 -33.92
C GLU A 808 4.91 9.65 -32.79
N GLU A 809 3.72 10.24 -32.77
CA GLU A 809 2.68 9.97 -31.78
C GLU A 809 2.07 8.56 -31.94
N GLU A 810 1.84 8.11 -33.18
CA GLU A 810 1.34 6.75 -33.44
C GLU A 810 2.39 5.68 -33.13
N TYR A 811 3.66 5.97 -33.40
CA TYR A 811 4.77 5.09 -33.05
C TYR A 811 4.86 4.90 -31.53
N GLU A 812 4.89 5.99 -30.75
CA GLU A 812 4.97 5.88 -29.29
C GLU A 812 3.72 5.24 -28.68
N LYS A 813 2.53 5.50 -29.24
CA LYS A 813 1.30 4.81 -28.83
C LYS A 813 1.40 3.30 -29.05
N LYS A 814 1.74 2.85 -30.26
CA LYS A 814 1.85 1.42 -30.59
C LYS A 814 3.01 0.72 -29.87
N LYS A 815 4.12 1.42 -29.66
CA LYS A 815 5.25 0.94 -28.85
C LYS A 815 4.84 0.76 -27.40
N SER A 816 4.04 1.68 -26.84
CA SER A 816 3.53 1.55 -25.48
C SER A 816 2.58 0.35 -25.32
N GLU A 817 1.74 0.05 -26.32
CA GLU A 817 0.83 -1.12 -26.32
C GLU A 817 1.57 -2.47 -26.35
N VAL A 818 2.82 -2.49 -26.83
CA VAL A 818 3.64 -3.72 -26.88
C VAL A 818 4.44 -3.92 -25.59
N LEU A 819 4.91 -2.82 -25.01
CA LEU A 819 5.77 -2.78 -23.83
C LEU A 819 5.02 -2.84 -22.49
N PHE A 820 3.76 -2.41 -22.46
CA PHE A 820 2.92 -2.27 -21.26
C PHE A 820 1.58 -2.98 -21.43
#